data_AF-A0ABD3Q5Z7-F1
#
_entry.id   AF-A0ABD3Q5Z7-F1
#
_cell.length_a   1.000
_cell.length_b   1.000
_cell.length_c   1.000
_cell.angle_alpha   90.00
_cell.angle_beta   90.00
_cell.angle_gamma   90.00
#
_symmetry.space_group_name_H-M   'P 1'
#
loop_
_entity.id
_entity.type
_entity.pdbx_description
1 polymer ?
#
loop_
_entity_poly.entity_id
_entity_poly.type
_entity_poly.pdbx_seq_one_letter_code
_entity_poly.pdbx_strand_id
1 'polypeptide(L)'
;ERGKGGRGDLKRIEQIARIERNEKKRTNNTTTMAAPKNPYVNKSNLSTPSSTLDTNTAASRLATGYRKLRQLPTVITREELEGENLEEYIVCGLGAYCTNNAIPRNFDEYLNSTNEDDNHCCMTTTLLNYIGQHLNYIRVTVYPDHPDFKNLKKDEHPPWYTAFRADFTSACNKFQLLSTGDHLFEGHDTQPLYRDVGDGKYGVNPFGKCDLKRIMTKIFKTATPSNKKHEKAAWIITTQEAIGRPGECKFQDFNDWSYDYLLNVVDTLWKESKTLKKYTMPRFTDEFFGLDWYCVLGAYFMCDDGLFRSPEDISNGKMNAVFPSLHQVQDKAVAKKLTNAIRTNLPDDIPNHVRDRFSAKSLRKGGTTTVSMVGGHSTGTTVDNYIDPSNPVTSFPAANALHGVTTLTALPVLPEMNAVGRHNRPQWEALIDRVFAVNVPHFMPDGRHRVILEVCLASMIRHYESVLEKCGAQSLFVTKLTEAATEVRLRDDAHPVTSRCALASKRIKAMDPDGTRDKTLMAEMASDLKELKNARSDSMLELASQKAIIAKQTNDLEKQARIIAKQKHEIEKLNAEKNQWKMIKRLLPDSSPSSHLPVNSSTVTSKQRETSQPNANVDASSSTSSANEMTASLSYNNKAYVNAETTGNAGEFLGAVLEEMSSLGMLSLSNNKLITKSIPMRYSRNKQLLRNCIELAAFAGDPGDISLLVNATRNNADKVKIKTTAVKIATAAHNKMLEFENSSAEVNKSEKRPKQPLILALGTRIKEYKKRCWTAQGQNGKACDAKIIDLEELRSFEIAANPGTPDGNRSILLQNLRGRAKSGFFSHLFTLSINYEGSLTVSRQPPPGMTKISSTHPRPINRISTIIIALLFCAVLELLYLKDKDNAVKNEVESAVNAAQVQFQPQHNEMMRSNAVQSVAMPFEKRPEDAAISGPNAVQETCCIECTFPQNECCLFCSDVSSPREHDLLMASMEGLSHYIMENFHQEHSYLKTRAWAGNSHVGNRPAQATYYYDWMRSMQRVDNVKRVCEIGMNGGHSVIIFLAALSSGQRESGVHLTMFDLAQFAYSTTAVNYINALYPGMFTLHAGDSRLSVPEWTANVKDGLLCDLFSIDGDHSYEGALIDIKNAAKATRKGGRFILDDVNPGSPTREAFDAALNDGILEEPRCIENVHFRISYDNRFDETNARDLISSWCTAKVA
;
A
#
# COMPACT_ATOMS: atom_id res chain seq x y z
N GLU A 1 -84.26 12.45 -5.09
CA GLU A 1 -83.80 11.41 -6.07
C GLU A 1 -82.78 12.02 -7.04
N ARG A 2 -82.44 11.28 -8.11
CA ARG A 2 -81.60 11.58 -9.31
C ARG A 2 -81.41 13.07 -9.70
N GLY A 3 -80.23 13.48 -10.20
CA GLY A 3 -80.04 14.87 -10.66
C GLY A 3 -78.81 15.35 -11.49
N LYS A 4 -78.03 14.50 -12.18
CA LYS A 4 -77.05 14.80 -13.29
C LYS A 4 -76.21 16.13 -13.30
N GLY A 5 -74.88 15.97 -13.46
CA GLY A 5 -73.97 16.99 -14.03
C GLY A 5 -72.88 17.49 -13.07
N GLY A 6 -71.62 17.70 -13.48
CA GLY A 6 -70.96 17.37 -14.75
C GLY A 6 -69.42 17.34 -14.60
N ARG A 7 -68.71 16.47 -15.34
CA ARG A 7 -67.24 16.29 -15.23
C ARG A 7 -66.41 17.37 -15.99
N GLY A 8 -66.82 18.64 -15.90
CA GLY A 8 -66.15 19.75 -16.58
C GLY A 8 -65.07 20.45 -15.74
N ASP A 9 -65.41 20.83 -14.51
CA ASP A 9 -64.71 21.94 -13.84
C ASP A 9 -63.33 21.59 -13.25
N LEU A 10 -63.07 20.33 -12.87
CA LEU A 10 -61.77 19.94 -12.30
C LEU A 10 -60.59 20.24 -13.24
N LYS A 11 -60.74 20.02 -14.56
CA LYS A 11 -59.70 20.39 -15.54
C LYS A 11 -59.60 21.90 -15.73
N ARG A 12 -60.70 22.63 -15.60
CA ARG A 12 -60.72 24.10 -15.70
C ARG A 12 -60.03 24.74 -14.49
N ILE A 13 -60.26 24.20 -13.30
CA ILE A 13 -59.61 24.61 -12.04
C ILE A 13 -58.10 24.32 -12.10
N GLU A 14 -57.67 23.13 -12.54
CA GLU A 14 -56.23 22.86 -12.75
C GLU A 14 -55.60 23.83 -13.76
N GLN A 15 -56.30 24.15 -14.85
CA GLN A 15 -55.79 25.06 -15.87
C GLN A 15 -55.70 26.51 -15.38
N ILE A 16 -56.69 26.98 -14.60
CA ILE A 16 -56.67 28.30 -13.95
C ILE A 16 -55.54 28.38 -12.92
N ALA A 17 -55.43 27.41 -12.00
CA ALA A 17 -54.35 27.38 -11.00
C ALA A 17 -52.94 27.29 -11.63
N ARG A 18 -52.83 26.78 -12.87
CA ARG A 18 -51.60 26.75 -13.66
C ARG A 18 -51.33 28.07 -14.40
N ILE A 19 -52.37 28.82 -14.78
CA ILE A 19 -52.26 30.19 -15.29
C ILE A 19 -51.85 31.14 -14.16
N GLU A 20 -52.53 31.12 -13.01
CA GLU A 20 -52.20 31.95 -11.84
C GLU A 20 -50.76 31.74 -11.35
N ARG A 21 -50.27 30.48 -11.35
CA ARG A 21 -48.85 30.18 -11.04
C ARG A 21 -47.86 30.72 -12.07
N ASN A 22 -48.27 30.86 -13.34
CA ASN A 22 -47.44 31.46 -14.38
C ASN A 22 -47.52 32.99 -14.35
N GLU A 23 -48.66 33.57 -13.97
CA GLU A 23 -48.82 35.02 -13.81
C GLU A 23 -48.12 35.54 -12.55
N LYS A 24 -48.19 34.84 -11.40
CA LYS A 24 -47.36 35.16 -10.23
C LYS A 24 -45.85 35.03 -10.51
N LYS A 25 -45.45 34.21 -11.48
CA LYS A 25 -44.06 34.16 -11.99
C LYS A 25 -43.74 35.26 -13.01
N ARG A 26 -44.74 35.95 -13.57
CA ARG A 26 -44.57 37.12 -14.43
C ARG A 26 -44.53 38.42 -13.61
N THR A 27 -45.42 38.59 -12.63
CA THR A 27 -45.47 39.80 -11.79
C THR A 27 -44.17 40.00 -10.99
N ASN A 28 -43.58 38.93 -10.46
CA ASN A 28 -42.33 39.02 -9.69
C ASN A 28 -41.09 39.39 -10.54
N ASN A 29 -41.23 39.52 -11.87
CA ASN A 29 -40.19 40.02 -12.77
C ASN A 29 -40.42 41.48 -13.23
N THR A 30 -41.40 42.21 -12.67
CA THR A 30 -41.81 43.54 -13.17
C THR A 30 -41.96 44.60 -12.08
N THR A 31 -41.20 44.51 -10.98
CA THR A 31 -41.09 45.62 -10.01
C THR A 31 -39.71 45.72 -9.36
N THR A 32 -38.68 45.95 -10.17
CA THR A 32 -37.44 46.60 -9.72
C THR A 32 -37.22 47.83 -10.59
N MET A 33 -37.12 49.01 -9.98
CA MET A 33 -36.66 50.21 -10.69
C MET A 33 -35.27 49.96 -11.30
N ALA A 34 -34.95 50.64 -12.39
CA ALA A 34 -33.70 50.46 -13.11
C ALA A 34 -32.49 50.94 -12.27
N ALA A 35 -31.90 50.01 -11.53
CA ALA A 35 -30.58 50.21 -10.92
C ALA A 35 -29.55 50.58 -12.00
N PRO A 36 -28.57 51.45 -11.71
CA PRO A 36 -27.60 51.91 -12.69
C PRO A 36 -26.80 50.74 -13.28
N LYS A 37 -26.50 50.83 -14.58
CA LYS A 37 -25.77 49.78 -15.31
C LYS A 37 -24.40 49.54 -14.66
N ASN A 38 -24.19 48.33 -14.18
CA ASN A 38 -22.92 47.89 -13.61
C ASN A 38 -21.78 48.03 -14.66
N PRO A 39 -20.71 48.81 -14.40
CA PRO A 39 -19.71 49.18 -15.41
C PRO A 39 -18.83 48.02 -15.92
N TYR A 40 -18.80 46.86 -15.25
CA TYR A 40 -17.84 45.80 -15.57
C TYR A 40 -18.16 44.94 -16.81
N VAL A 41 -19.27 45.19 -17.53
CA VAL A 41 -19.63 44.42 -18.74
C VAL A 41 -18.90 44.96 -19.99
N ASN A 42 -17.61 44.63 -20.09
CA ASN A 42 -16.83 44.91 -21.29
C ASN A 42 -17.27 43.98 -22.44
N LYS A 43 -17.64 44.53 -23.59
CA LYS A 43 -18.48 43.88 -24.64
C LYS A 43 -17.80 42.79 -25.50
N SER A 44 -16.64 42.28 -25.11
CA SER A 44 -15.70 41.58 -26.01
C SER A 44 -15.53 40.06 -25.81
N ASN A 45 -16.19 39.43 -24.83
CA ASN A 45 -16.04 37.98 -24.56
C ASN A 45 -17.35 37.20 -24.74
N LEU A 46 -17.47 36.49 -25.87
CA LEU A 46 -18.63 35.63 -26.22
C LEU A 46 -18.38 34.12 -25.98
N SER A 47 -17.32 33.77 -25.24
CA SER A 47 -16.75 32.42 -25.19
C SER A 47 -16.52 31.85 -23.78
N THR A 48 -16.96 32.54 -22.72
CA THR A 48 -16.71 32.11 -21.33
C THR A 48 -17.80 31.14 -20.83
N PRO A 49 -17.46 29.98 -20.21
CA PRO A 49 -18.46 29.07 -19.64
C PRO A 49 -19.29 29.71 -18.51
N SER A 50 -20.57 29.35 -18.42
CA SER A 50 -21.51 29.92 -17.44
C SER A 50 -21.04 29.78 -15.99
N SER A 51 -20.49 28.61 -15.61
CA SER A 51 -19.94 28.35 -14.28
C SER A 51 -18.83 29.34 -13.86
N THR A 52 -18.09 29.88 -14.82
CA THR A 52 -17.04 30.89 -14.59
C THR A 52 -17.66 32.28 -14.40
N LEU A 53 -18.76 32.56 -15.09
CA LEU A 53 -19.56 33.77 -14.89
C LEU A 53 -20.20 33.80 -13.49
N ASP A 54 -20.77 32.67 -13.07
CA ASP A 54 -21.43 32.52 -11.76
C ASP A 54 -20.43 32.68 -10.60
N THR A 55 -19.25 32.07 -10.69
CA THR A 55 -18.20 32.20 -9.66
C THR A 55 -17.66 33.62 -9.55
N ASN A 56 -17.33 34.27 -10.67
CA ASN A 56 -16.89 35.68 -10.68
C ASN A 56 -17.95 36.61 -10.05
N THR A 57 -19.24 36.32 -10.27
CA THR A 57 -20.35 37.06 -9.67
C THR A 57 -20.40 36.88 -8.15
N ALA A 58 -20.19 35.65 -7.64
CA ALA A 58 -20.14 35.39 -6.20
C ALA A 58 -18.92 36.05 -5.51
N ALA A 59 -17.74 36.02 -6.15
CA ALA A 59 -16.55 36.71 -5.64
C ALA A 59 -16.76 38.22 -5.51
N SER A 60 -17.38 38.84 -6.53
CA SER A 60 -17.75 40.26 -6.50
C SER A 60 -18.74 40.58 -5.37
N ARG A 61 -19.75 39.73 -5.13
CA ARG A 61 -20.67 39.89 -3.98
C ARG A 61 -19.97 39.81 -2.65
N LEU A 62 -19.02 38.86 -2.47
CA LEU A 62 -18.30 38.68 -1.21
C LEU A 62 -17.54 39.96 -0.82
N ALA A 63 -16.77 40.51 -1.76
CA ALA A 63 -16.03 41.76 -1.54
C ALA A 63 -16.97 42.96 -1.34
N THR A 64 -18.06 43.05 -2.10
CA THR A 64 -19.06 44.13 -1.98
C THR A 64 -19.73 44.10 -0.60
N GLY A 65 -20.18 42.92 -0.14
CA GLY A 65 -20.84 42.76 1.15
C GLY A 65 -19.90 43.00 2.32
N TYR A 66 -18.66 42.52 2.26
CA TYR A 66 -17.62 42.87 3.24
C TYR A 66 -17.42 44.39 3.32
N ARG A 67 -17.27 45.08 2.18
CA ARG A 67 -17.09 46.54 2.16
C ARG A 67 -18.32 47.29 2.67
N LYS A 68 -19.54 46.87 2.33
CA LYS A 68 -20.77 47.44 2.93
C LYS A 68 -20.83 47.27 4.45
N LEU A 69 -20.51 46.09 4.98
CA LEU A 69 -20.47 45.82 6.42
C LEU A 69 -19.42 46.68 7.15
N ARG A 70 -18.33 47.03 6.45
CA ARG A 70 -17.29 47.97 6.92
C ARG A 70 -17.61 49.44 6.66
N GLN A 71 -18.78 49.76 6.09
CA GLN A 71 -19.19 51.12 5.68
C GLN A 71 -18.27 51.80 4.65
N LEU A 72 -17.54 50.98 3.86
CA LEU A 72 -16.66 51.42 2.78
C LEU A 72 -17.43 51.55 1.45
N PRO A 73 -16.94 52.35 0.48
CA PRO A 73 -17.51 52.42 -0.87
C PRO A 73 -17.62 51.03 -1.51
N THR A 74 -18.70 50.74 -2.25
CA THR A 74 -18.93 49.41 -2.83
C THR A 74 -17.94 49.03 -3.94
N VAL A 75 -17.38 50.04 -4.63
CA VAL A 75 -16.27 49.89 -5.58
C VAL A 75 -14.98 50.26 -4.85
N ILE A 76 -13.97 49.38 -4.93
CA ILE A 76 -12.61 49.66 -4.47
C ILE A 76 -11.89 50.56 -5.48
N THR A 77 -11.19 51.59 -5.01
CA THR A 77 -10.46 52.52 -5.87
C THR A 77 -8.95 52.28 -5.83
N ARG A 78 -8.20 53.02 -6.66
CA ARG A 78 -6.73 52.93 -6.67
C ARG A 78 -6.14 53.60 -5.43
N GLU A 79 -6.70 54.73 -5.04
CA GLU A 79 -6.23 55.61 -3.97
C GLU A 79 -6.35 54.93 -2.60
N GLU A 80 -7.41 54.13 -2.40
CA GLU A 80 -7.56 53.26 -1.22
C GLU A 80 -6.42 52.23 -1.12
N LEU A 81 -6.02 51.63 -2.25
CA LEU A 81 -4.96 50.61 -2.30
C LEU A 81 -3.55 51.21 -2.14
N GLU A 82 -3.35 52.46 -2.54
CA GLU A 82 -2.11 53.22 -2.29
C GLU A 82 -1.99 53.66 -0.81
N GLY A 83 -3.10 53.75 -0.06
CA GLY A 83 -3.13 54.15 1.34
C GLY A 83 -3.22 53.01 2.37
N GLU A 84 -4.07 52.00 2.13
CA GLU A 84 -4.32 50.87 3.06
C GLU A 84 -3.48 49.61 2.76
N ASN A 85 -2.64 49.64 1.72
CA ASN A 85 -1.84 48.51 1.20
C ASN A 85 -2.69 47.29 0.71
N LEU A 86 -2.43 46.85 -0.51
CA LEU A 86 -3.09 45.68 -1.11
C LEU A 86 -2.99 44.41 -0.24
N GLU A 87 -1.83 44.17 0.39
CA GLU A 87 -1.64 43.03 1.28
C GLU A 87 -2.58 43.12 2.51
N GLU A 88 -2.63 44.27 3.18
CA GLU A 88 -3.42 44.47 4.39
C GLU A 88 -4.94 44.42 4.11
N TYR A 89 -5.42 45.00 3.00
CA TYR A 89 -6.83 44.86 2.58
C TYR A 89 -7.23 43.38 2.35
N ILE A 90 -6.37 42.57 1.73
CA ILE A 90 -6.66 41.16 1.43
C ILE A 90 -6.48 40.25 2.66
N VAL A 91 -5.40 40.44 3.43
CA VAL A 91 -5.02 39.59 4.56
C VAL A 91 -5.77 40.00 5.83
N CYS A 92 -5.56 41.23 6.30
CA CYS A 92 -6.09 41.75 7.56
C CYS A 92 -7.54 42.24 7.44
N GLY A 93 -7.99 42.56 6.23
CA GLY A 93 -9.37 42.90 5.92
C GLY A 93 -10.22 41.67 5.55
N LEU A 94 -10.32 41.38 4.25
CA LEU A 94 -11.23 40.38 3.70
C LEU A 94 -10.91 38.95 4.19
N GLY A 95 -9.64 38.60 4.31
CA GLY A 95 -9.16 37.31 4.81
C GLY A 95 -9.46 37.10 6.30
N ALA A 96 -9.17 38.09 7.14
CA ALA A 96 -9.52 38.08 8.55
C ALA A 96 -11.03 37.98 8.79
N TYR A 97 -11.85 38.63 7.95
CA TYR A 97 -13.30 38.50 8.01
C TYR A 97 -13.75 37.07 7.68
N CYS A 98 -13.30 36.51 6.56
CA CYS A 98 -13.67 35.16 6.10
C CYS A 98 -13.06 34.00 6.93
N THR A 99 -12.12 34.28 7.84
CA THR A 99 -11.58 33.30 8.81
C THR A 99 -12.35 33.30 10.14
N ASN A 100 -13.20 34.30 10.40
CA ASN A 100 -13.91 34.46 11.68
C ASN A 100 -15.45 34.48 11.54
N ASN A 101 -15.99 34.36 10.32
CA ASN A 101 -17.43 34.46 10.06
C ASN A 101 -17.91 33.31 9.15
N ALA A 102 -19.08 32.74 9.46
CA ALA A 102 -19.69 31.70 8.65
C ALA A 102 -20.50 32.31 7.50
N ILE A 103 -19.89 32.41 6.31
CA ILE A 103 -20.56 32.95 5.11
C ILE A 103 -21.56 31.90 4.58
N PRO A 104 -22.86 32.20 4.42
CA PRO A 104 -23.82 31.29 3.81
C PRO A 104 -23.42 30.91 2.38
N ARG A 105 -23.78 29.71 1.92
CA ARG A 105 -23.48 29.21 0.57
C ARG A 105 -24.14 30.08 -0.51
N ASN A 106 -25.37 30.47 -0.26
CA ASN A 106 -26.22 31.26 -1.14
C ASN A 106 -26.46 32.60 -0.42
N PHE A 107 -25.69 33.63 -0.77
CA PHE A 107 -25.64 34.88 -0.01
C PHE A 107 -25.93 36.13 -0.85
N ASP A 108 -26.47 37.14 -0.18
CA ASP A 108 -26.86 38.43 -0.76
C ASP A 108 -25.73 39.48 -0.73
N GLU A 109 -26.05 40.73 -1.07
CA GLU A 109 -25.08 41.84 -1.03
C GLU A 109 -24.79 42.40 0.39
N TYR A 110 -25.34 41.78 1.44
CA TYR A 110 -25.05 42.04 2.86
C TYR A 110 -24.43 40.81 3.56
N LEU A 111 -24.15 39.74 2.79
CA LEU A 111 -23.67 38.43 3.24
C LEU A 111 -24.68 37.63 4.10
N ASN A 112 -25.96 38.00 4.07
CA ASN A 112 -27.06 37.21 4.66
C ASN A 112 -27.44 36.05 3.72
N SER A 113 -28.06 34.99 4.27
CA SER A 113 -28.55 33.90 3.43
C SER A 113 -29.72 34.35 2.55
N THR A 114 -29.69 34.00 1.27
CA THR A 114 -30.83 34.18 0.36
C THR A 114 -31.91 33.10 0.53
N ASN A 115 -31.75 32.18 1.47
CA ASN A 115 -32.73 31.16 1.84
C ASN A 115 -32.63 30.85 3.33
N GLU A 116 -33.67 31.21 4.10
CA GLU A 116 -33.69 31.09 5.56
C GLU A 116 -33.66 29.62 6.05
N ASP A 117 -34.08 28.66 5.20
CA ASP A 117 -33.99 27.22 5.48
C ASP A 117 -32.60 26.60 5.15
N ASP A 118 -31.67 27.35 4.55
CA ASP A 118 -30.38 26.82 4.07
C ASP A 118 -29.19 27.23 4.95
N ASN A 119 -28.98 26.48 6.03
CA ASN A 119 -27.84 26.67 6.95
C ASN A 119 -26.48 26.24 6.36
N HIS A 120 -26.36 25.96 5.06
CA HIS A 120 -25.08 25.61 4.44
C HIS A 120 -24.18 26.84 4.28
N CYS A 121 -22.89 26.68 4.57
CA CYS A 121 -21.89 27.74 4.49
C CYS A 121 -20.77 27.44 3.48
N CYS A 122 -20.11 28.48 2.99
CA CYS A 122 -18.97 28.37 2.08
C CYS A 122 -17.78 27.66 2.75
N MET A 123 -17.15 26.73 2.03
CA MET A 123 -15.94 26.05 2.46
C MET A 123 -14.68 26.93 2.31
N THR A 124 -13.63 26.59 3.05
CA THR A 124 -12.31 27.25 2.97
C THR A 124 -11.81 27.37 1.52
N THR A 125 -11.91 26.31 0.74
CA THR A 125 -11.51 26.29 -0.68
C THR A 125 -12.36 27.20 -1.56
N THR A 126 -13.66 27.33 -1.27
CA THR A 126 -14.58 28.23 -1.97
C THR A 126 -14.26 29.69 -1.64
N LEU A 127 -14.05 30.01 -0.36
CA LEU A 127 -13.66 31.36 0.08
C LEU A 127 -12.29 31.76 -0.49
N LEU A 128 -11.30 30.86 -0.47
CA LEU A 128 -9.98 31.08 -1.06
C LEU A 128 -10.05 31.38 -2.57
N ASN A 129 -10.93 30.69 -3.30
CA ASN A 129 -11.18 30.94 -4.72
C ASN A 129 -11.83 32.30 -4.95
N TYR A 130 -12.80 32.70 -4.12
CA TYR A 130 -13.44 34.02 -4.22
C TYR A 130 -12.46 35.16 -3.91
N ILE A 131 -11.63 35.03 -2.87
CA ILE A 131 -10.57 36.01 -2.55
C ILE A 131 -9.55 36.09 -3.69
N GLY A 132 -9.14 34.96 -4.28
CA GLY A 132 -8.24 34.93 -5.43
C GLY A 132 -8.83 35.55 -6.70
N GLN A 133 -10.13 35.37 -6.94
CA GLN A 133 -10.85 36.03 -8.04
C GLN A 133 -10.95 37.55 -7.80
N HIS A 134 -11.17 38.01 -6.57
CA HIS A 134 -11.16 39.44 -6.22
C HIS A 134 -9.77 40.08 -6.36
N LEU A 135 -8.71 39.40 -5.89
CA LEU A 135 -7.33 39.85 -6.09
C LEU A 135 -6.96 39.95 -7.58
N ASN A 136 -7.37 38.98 -8.39
CA ASN A 136 -7.17 39.04 -9.85
C ASN A 136 -8.00 40.16 -10.51
N TYR A 137 -9.21 40.43 -10.02
CA TYR A 137 -10.00 41.57 -10.46
C TYR A 137 -9.28 42.91 -10.16
N ILE A 138 -8.72 43.08 -8.95
CA ILE A 138 -7.90 44.26 -8.61
C ILE A 138 -6.73 44.40 -9.59
N ARG A 139 -5.97 43.31 -9.82
CA ARG A 139 -4.83 43.27 -10.75
C ARG A 139 -5.19 43.60 -12.20
N VAL A 140 -6.38 43.23 -12.67
CA VAL A 140 -6.76 43.37 -14.09
C VAL A 140 -7.58 44.64 -14.37
N THR A 141 -8.20 45.25 -13.35
CA THR A 141 -9.20 46.30 -13.57
C THR A 141 -9.11 47.50 -12.63
N VAL A 142 -8.47 47.40 -11.46
CA VAL A 142 -8.38 48.51 -10.49
C VAL A 142 -6.99 49.12 -10.48
N TYR A 143 -5.95 48.30 -10.29
CA TYR A 143 -4.57 48.76 -10.21
C TYR A 143 -3.58 47.72 -10.80
N PRO A 144 -3.43 47.68 -12.14
CA PRO A 144 -2.52 46.74 -12.81
C PRO A 144 -1.04 47.00 -12.51
N ASP A 145 -0.65 48.27 -12.36
CA ASP A 145 0.74 48.70 -12.14
C ASP A 145 1.16 48.72 -10.65
N HIS A 146 0.38 48.10 -9.75
CA HIS A 146 0.69 48.04 -8.32
C HIS A 146 2.04 47.33 -8.09
N PRO A 147 2.91 47.81 -7.16
CA PRO A 147 4.24 47.25 -6.92
C PRO A 147 4.28 45.72 -6.78
N ASP A 148 3.36 45.13 -6.03
CA ASP A 148 3.28 43.68 -5.79
C ASP A 148 3.04 42.83 -7.05
N PHE A 149 2.47 43.41 -8.11
CA PHE A 149 2.23 42.71 -9.38
C PHE A 149 3.40 42.86 -10.36
N LYS A 150 4.37 43.73 -10.06
CA LYS A 150 5.53 44.01 -10.90
C LYS A 150 6.39 42.77 -11.07
N ASN A 151 6.80 42.49 -12.30
CA ASN A 151 7.59 41.32 -12.72
C ASN A 151 6.90 39.94 -12.58
N LEU A 152 5.66 39.85 -12.09
CA LEU A 152 4.91 38.59 -12.02
C LEU A 152 4.26 38.24 -13.36
N LYS A 153 4.32 36.97 -13.79
CA LYS A 153 3.55 36.47 -14.94
C LYS A 153 2.04 36.46 -14.64
N LYS A 154 1.23 36.26 -15.68
CA LYS A 154 -0.23 36.27 -15.62
C LYS A 154 -0.81 35.35 -14.54
N ASP A 155 -0.24 34.17 -14.38
CA ASP A 155 -0.71 33.12 -13.46
C ASP A 155 0.11 33.06 -12.15
N GLU A 156 1.00 34.03 -11.92
CA GLU A 156 1.80 34.17 -10.70
C GLU A 156 1.17 35.20 -9.75
N HIS A 157 1.29 34.96 -8.43
CA HIS A 157 0.75 35.79 -7.35
C HIS A 157 1.87 36.41 -6.50
N PRO A 158 1.60 37.49 -5.74
CA PRO A 158 2.56 38.05 -4.79
C PRO A 158 3.05 37.00 -3.75
N PRO A 159 4.30 37.11 -3.25
CA PRO A 159 4.83 36.18 -2.25
C PRO A 159 3.97 36.10 -0.98
N TRP A 160 3.50 37.24 -0.47
CA TRP A 160 2.61 37.30 0.70
C TRP A 160 1.31 36.51 0.48
N TYR A 161 0.75 36.54 -0.74
CA TYR A 161 -0.47 35.79 -1.05
C TYR A 161 -0.24 34.28 -0.98
N THR A 162 0.99 33.81 -1.18
CA THR A 162 1.34 32.39 -1.05
C THR A 162 1.41 31.96 0.42
N ALA A 163 1.98 32.79 1.30
CA ALA A 163 1.97 32.57 2.75
C ALA A 163 0.54 32.65 3.32
N PHE A 164 -0.18 33.73 3.01
CA PHE A 164 -1.58 33.94 3.38
C PHE A 164 -2.48 32.75 3.04
N ARG A 165 -2.29 32.10 1.87
CA ARG A 165 -3.09 30.92 1.51
C ARG A 165 -2.91 29.75 2.48
N ALA A 166 -1.73 29.57 3.07
CA ALA A 166 -1.50 28.53 4.07
C ALA A 166 -2.15 28.91 5.41
N ASP A 167 -1.89 30.12 5.90
CA ASP A 167 -2.40 30.61 7.18
C ASP A 167 -3.93 30.75 7.19
N PHE A 168 -4.51 31.31 6.13
CA PHE A 168 -5.95 31.34 5.90
C PHE A 168 -6.55 29.94 5.91
N THR A 169 -5.90 28.98 5.27
CA THR A 169 -6.41 27.59 5.24
C THR A 169 -6.41 26.98 6.64
N SER A 170 -5.34 27.20 7.41
CA SER A 170 -5.25 26.76 8.82
C SER A 170 -6.32 27.42 9.70
N ALA A 171 -6.43 28.75 9.66
CA ALA A 171 -7.35 29.53 10.47
C ALA A 171 -8.83 29.27 10.11
N CYS A 172 -9.18 29.26 8.82
CA CYS A 172 -10.55 29.04 8.36
C CYS A 172 -11.01 27.59 8.64
N ASN A 173 -10.13 26.59 8.49
CA ASN A 173 -10.43 25.21 8.89
C ASN A 173 -10.61 25.09 10.42
N LYS A 174 -9.80 25.78 11.22
CA LYS A 174 -9.94 25.82 12.69
C LYS A 174 -11.25 26.47 13.11
N PHE A 175 -11.64 27.58 12.47
CA PHE A 175 -12.94 28.22 12.70
C PHE A 175 -14.10 27.31 12.32
N GLN A 176 -14.08 26.69 11.13
CA GLN A 176 -15.13 25.76 10.69
C GLN A 176 -15.27 24.57 11.64
N LEU A 177 -14.16 24.03 12.16
CA LEU A 177 -14.17 22.96 13.16
C LEU A 177 -14.84 23.41 14.47
N LEU A 178 -14.46 24.57 15.00
CA LEU A 178 -15.05 25.13 16.24
C LEU A 178 -16.54 25.49 16.07
N SER A 179 -16.92 25.97 14.88
CA SER A 179 -18.29 26.38 14.52
C SER A 179 -19.18 25.22 14.00
N THR A 180 -18.75 23.94 14.13
CA THR A 180 -19.58 22.78 13.74
C THR A 180 -20.67 22.42 14.76
N GLY A 181 -21.54 23.38 15.04
CA GLY A 181 -22.81 23.20 15.76
C GLY A 181 -23.94 23.94 15.04
N ASP A 182 -23.80 25.26 14.94
CA ASP A 182 -24.83 26.18 14.44
C ASP A 182 -24.85 26.33 12.90
N HIS A 183 -23.77 25.93 12.23
CA HIS A 183 -23.57 26.09 10.78
C HIS A 183 -23.20 24.77 10.07
N LEU A 184 -23.59 24.60 8.80
CA LEU A 184 -23.35 23.38 8.01
C LEU A 184 -22.30 23.58 6.90
N PHE A 185 -21.07 23.18 7.16
CA PHE A 185 -19.98 23.23 6.16
C PHE A 185 -19.96 21.95 5.29
N GLU A 186 -20.14 22.10 3.97
CA GLU A 186 -20.20 20.98 2.99
C GLU A 186 -18.91 20.13 2.97
N GLY A 187 -18.99 18.91 3.52
CA GLY A 187 -17.85 17.99 3.65
C GLY A 187 -17.78 17.28 5.02
N HIS A 188 -18.55 17.77 6.00
CA HIS A 188 -18.71 17.17 7.32
C HIS A 188 -19.83 16.11 7.40
N ASP A 189 -20.27 15.55 6.25
CA ASP A 189 -21.12 14.35 6.10
C ASP A 189 -20.70 13.16 6.97
N THR A 190 -19.46 13.14 7.42
CA THR A 190 -18.94 12.14 8.35
C THR A 190 -17.89 12.76 9.26
N GLN A 191 -18.10 12.68 10.57
CA GLN A 191 -17.12 13.08 11.58
C GLN A 191 -16.00 12.03 11.73
N PRO A 192 -14.78 12.42 12.16
CA PRO A 192 -13.77 11.47 12.60
C PRO A 192 -14.27 10.69 13.83
N LEU A 193 -13.81 9.44 13.97
CA LEU A 193 -14.06 8.61 15.15
C LEU A 193 -12.71 8.28 15.77
N TYR A 194 -12.45 8.83 16.94
CA TYR A 194 -11.16 8.75 17.63
C TYR A 194 -11.11 7.57 18.62
N ARG A 195 -9.88 7.21 19.03
CA ARG A 195 -9.56 6.28 20.11
C ARG A 195 -10.41 6.55 21.36
N ASP A 196 -10.29 7.78 21.86
CA ASP A 196 -10.89 8.30 23.08
C ASP A 196 -11.04 9.83 22.91
N VAL A 197 -12.08 10.42 23.48
CA VAL A 197 -12.32 11.88 23.47
C VAL A 197 -12.29 12.52 24.87
N GLY A 198 -12.24 11.68 25.93
CA GLY A 198 -12.17 12.09 27.33
C GLY A 198 -13.49 12.60 27.91
N ASP A 199 -13.86 12.10 29.10
CA ASP A 199 -15.01 12.58 29.87
C ASP A 199 -14.73 13.99 30.45
N GLY A 200 -15.01 15.03 29.65
CA GLY A 200 -15.04 16.43 30.11
C GLY A 200 -14.61 17.48 29.09
N LYS A 201 -13.80 17.12 28.08
CA LYS A 201 -13.17 18.10 27.14
C LYS A 201 -14.15 18.91 26.28
N TYR A 202 -15.41 18.49 26.18
CA TYR A 202 -16.40 19.08 25.27
C TYR A 202 -17.74 19.45 25.95
N GLY A 203 -17.81 19.45 27.29
CA GLY A 203 -19.03 19.78 28.02
C GLY A 203 -20.22 18.88 27.65
N VAL A 204 -21.41 19.48 27.42
CA VAL A 204 -22.66 18.76 27.11
C VAL A 204 -22.74 18.26 25.65
N ASN A 205 -21.66 18.37 24.87
CA ASN A 205 -21.66 18.05 23.45
C ASN A 205 -21.87 16.53 23.18
N PRO A 206 -22.90 16.11 22.43
CA PRO A 206 -23.17 14.69 22.16
C PRO A 206 -22.10 14.00 21.30
N PHE A 207 -21.32 14.75 20.50
CA PHE A 207 -20.15 14.19 19.82
C PHE A 207 -19.05 13.75 20.81
N GLY A 208 -18.98 14.37 22.01
CA GLY A 208 -18.09 14.00 23.11
C GLY A 208 -18.42 12.65 23.78
N LYS A 209 -19.49 11.96 23.35
CA LYS A 209 -19.82 10.58 23.76
C LYS A 209 -19.52 9.54 22.67
N CYS A 210 -18.91 9.93 21.56
CA CYS A 210 -18.80 9.11 20.35
C CYS A 210 -17.34 8.75 20.02
N ASP A 211 -16.79 7.76 20.73
CA ASP A 211 -15.42 7.24 20.57
C ASP A 211 -15.38 5.71 20.39
N LEU A 212 -14.20 5.19 20.04
CA LEU A 212 -13.99 3.74 19.83
C LEU A 212 -14.06 2.94 21.12
N LYS A 213 -13.49 3.42 22.24
CA LYS A 213 -13.52 2.67 23.52
C LYS A 213 -14.96 2.36 23.95
N ARG A 214 -15.88 3.32 23.89
CA ARG A 214 -17.31 3.12 24.21
C ARG A 214 -17.98 2.15 23.24
N ILE A 215 -17.72 2.28 21.94
CA ILE A 215 -18.26 1.38 20.90
C ILE A 215 -17.82 -0.07 21.16
N MET A 216 -16.53 -0.30 21.37
CA MET A 216 -15.97 -1.65 21.54
C MET A 216 -16.37 -2.25 22.88
N THR A 217 -16.45 -1.45 23.96
CA THR A 217 -17.04 -1.88 25.24
C THR A 217 -18.49 -2.33 25.07
N LYS A 218 -19.32 -1.53 24.37
CA LYS A 218 -20.73 -1.89 24.12
C LYS A 218 -20.85 -3.14 23.24
N ILE A 219 -19.94 -3.37 22.30
CA ILE A 219 -19.88 -4.59 21.49
C ILE A 219 -19.65 -5.82 22.38
N PHE A 220 -18.57 -5.86 23.16
CA PHE A 220 -18.25 -6.99 24.06
C PHE A 220 -19.35 -7.24 25.10
N LYS A 221 -19.82 -6.17 25.77
CA LYS A 221 -20.87 -6.22 26.81
C LYS A 221 -22.22 -6.77 26.32
N THR A 222 -22.47 -6.75 25.02
CA THR A 222 -23.75 -7.20 24.44
C THR A 222 -23.57 -8.27 23.35
N ALA A 223 -22.43 -8.96 23.35
CA ALA A 223 -22.18 -10.09 22.47
C ALA A 223 -22.94 -11.34 22.95
N THR A 224 -23.54 -12.07 22.01
CA THR A 224 -24.22 -13.36 22.23
C THR A 224 -23.83 -14.34 21.12
N PRO A 225 -23.86 -15.67 21.34
CA PRO A 225 -23.43 -16.65 20.33
C PRO A 225 -24.15 -16.49 18.99
N SER A 226 -25.41 -16.07 19.03
CA SER A 226 -26.26 -15.83 17.86
C SER A 226 -25.97 -14.52 17.11
N ASN A 227 -25.31 -13.53 17.73
CA ASN A 227 -25.28 -12.16 17.19
C ASN A 227 -23.97 -11.76 16.52
N LYS A 228 -22.95 -12.63 16.51
CA LYS A 228 -21.61 -12.41 15.91
C LYS A 228 -21.10 -10.98 16.07
N LYS A 229 -20.80 -10.59 17.32
CA LYS A 229 -20.37 -9.24 17.68
C LYS A 229 -18.85 -9.09 17.76
N HIS A 230 -18.11 -10.14 18.10
CA HIS A 230 -16.65 -10.09 18.09
C HIS A 230 -16.10 -10.05 16.65
N GLU A 231 -16.77 -10.72 15.69
CA GLU A 231 -16.52 -10.56 14.26
C GLU A 231 -16.63 -9.08 13.82
N LYS A 232 -17.63 -8.36 14.33
CA LYS A 232 -17.85 -6.93 14.03
C LYS A 232 -16.81 -6.04 14.69
N ALA A 233 -16.35 -6.37 15.89
CA ALA A 233 -15.21 -5.73 16.52
C ALA A 233 -13.93 -5.95 15.70
N ALA A 234 -13.66 -7.19 15.27
CA ALA A 234 -12.51 -7.55 14.45
C ALA A 234 -12.50 -6.79 13.11
N TRP A 235 -13.65 -6.58 12.45
CA TRP A 235 -13.73 -5.70 11.28
C TRP A 235 -13.40 -4.23 11.60
N ILE A 236 -13.84 -3.72 12.76
CA ILE A 236 -13.60 -2.33 13.15
C ILE A 236 -12.11 -2.09 13.40
N ILE A 237 -11.47 -2.87 14.28
CA ILE A 237 -10.06 -2.66 14.65
C ILE A 237 -9.13 -2.90 13.46
N THR A 238 -9.32 -4.01 12.73
CA THR A 238 -8.51 -4.36 11.54
C THR A 238 -8.58 -3.28 10.44
N THR A 239 -9.72 -2.58 10.30
CA THR A 239 -9.87 -1.45 9.36
C THR A 239 -9.32 -0.14 9.92
N GLN A 240 -9.34 0.05 11.24
CA GLN A 240 -8.87 1.29 11.88
C GLN A 240 -7.35 1.40 11.82
N GLU A 241 -6.63 0.36 12.27
CA GLU A 241 -5.16 0.34 12.36
C GLU A 241 -4.50 0.53 11.00
N ALA A 242 -5.00 -0.17 9.99
CA ALA A 242 -4.54 -0.03 8.61
C ALA A 242 -4.95 1.29 7.94
N ILE A 243 -5.62 2.19 8.67
CA ILE A 243 -6.19 3.45 8.16
C ILE A 243 -7.02 3.16 6.89
N GLY A 244 -7.67 1.99 6.87
CA GLY A 244 -8.13 1.31 5.67
C GLY A 244 -9.34 1.95 5.02
N ARG A 245 -9.58 1.68 3.73
CA ARG A 245 -10.88 2.05 3.13
C ARG A 245 -11.94 1.05 3.63
N PRO A 246 -13.17 1.50 3.97
CA PRO A 246 -14.24 0.67 4.53
C PRO A 246 -14.67 -0.62 3.81
N GLY A 247 -14.13 -0.92 2.63
CA GLY A 247 -14.39 -2.14 1.87
C GLY A 247 -13.16 -3.03 1.69
N GLU A 248 -12.00 -2.68 2.26
CA GLU A 248 -10.71 -3.37 2.06
C GLU A 248 -10.45 -4.50 3.06
N CYS A 249 -10.99 -4.44 4.29
CA CYS A 249 -10.76 -5.45 5.32
C CYS A 249 -11.18 -6.88 4.93
N LYS A 250 -12.09 -7.03 3.95
CA LYS A 250 -12.47 -8.33 3.36
C LYS A 250 -11.35 -9.03 2.56
N PHE A 251 -10.29 -8.30 2.20
CA PHE A 251 -9.15 -8.82 1.44
C PHE A 251 -8.06 -9.42 2.35
N GLN A 252 -8.26 -9.39 3.67
CA GLN A 252 -7.39 -10.09 4.62
C GLN A 252 -7.58 -11.61 4.46
N ASP A 253 -6.47 -12.28 4.18
CA ASP A 253 -6.39 -13.71 3.88
C ASP A 253 -5.17 -14.29 4.60
N PHE A 254 -5.30 -15.44 5.25
CA PHE A 254 -4.25 -16.07 6.03
C PHE A 254 -3.07 -16.58 5.17
N ASN A 255 -3.19 -16.64 3.85
CA ASN A 255 -2.01 -16.83 2.99
C ASN A 255 -1.06 -15.62 3.07
N ASP A 256 -1.62 -14.41 3.22
CA ASP A 256 -0.92 -13.13 3.21
C ASP A 256 -0.41 -12.71 4.61
N TRP A 257 -0.46 -13.60 5.61
CA TRP A 257 -0.02 -13.33 6.99
C TRP A 257 1.33 -13.98 7.30
N SER A 258 2.13 -13.35 8.15
CA SER A 258 3.39 -13.88 8.69
C SER A 258 3.59 -13.44 10.14
N TYR A 259 4.43 -14.19 10.87
CA TYR A 259 4.94 -13.78 12.18
C TYR A 259 6.42 -13.42 12.02
N ASP A 260 6.80 -12.21 12.41
CA ASP A 260 8.19 -11.79 12.49
C ASP A 260 8.69 -12.02 13.93
N TYR A 261 9.62 -12.95 14.11
CA TYR A 261 10.16 -13.32 15.42
C TYR A 261 11.27 -12.38 15.92
N LEU A 262 11.87 -11.58 15.02
CA LEU A 262 12.90 -10.60 15.38
C LEU A 262 12.24 -9.31 15.89
N LEU A 263 11.22 -8.83 15.16
CA LEU A 263 10.40 -7.69 15.54
C LEU A 263 9.30 -8.05 16.55
N ASN A 264 9.06 -9.35 16.75
CA ASN A 264 8.01 -9.93 17.58
C ASN A 264 6.63 -9.35 17.25
N VAL A 265 6.17 -9.53 16.00
CA VAL A 265 4.94 -8.91 15.49
C VAL A 265 4.27 -9.75 14.39
N VAL A 266 2.94 -9.74 14.31
CA VAL A 266 2.20 -10.29 13.16
C VAL A 266 2.10 -9.25 12.05
N ASP A 267 2.61 -9.56 10.86
CA ASP A 267 2.25 -8.84 9.63
C ASP A 267 1.03 -9.51 8.98
N THR A 268 0.11 -8.68 8.50
CA THR A 268 -1.17 -9.08 7.90
C THR A 268 -1.35 -8.64 6.45
N LEU A 269 -0.36 -7.96 5.87
CA LEU A 269 -0.32 -7.34 4.53
C LEU A 269 -1.60 -6.61 4.11
N TRP A 270 -1.62 -5.28 4.18
CA TRP A 270 -2.79 -4.52 3.71
C TRP A 270 -2.84 -4.43 2.19
N LYS A 271 -4.02 -4.70 1.61
CA LYS A 271 -4.27 -4.69 0.16
C LYS A 271 -5.24 -3.58 -0.23
N GLU A 272 -4.74 -2.58 -0.97
CA GLU A 272 -5.58 -1.47 -1.44
C GLU A 272 -6.52 -1.88 -2.58
N SER A 273 -7.80 -1.49 -2.51
CA SER A 273 -8.79 -1.83 -3.55
C SER A 273 -8.61 -1.05 -4.86
N LYS A 274 -7.86 0.06 -4.83
CA LYS A 274 -7.62 0.93 -5.98
C LYS A 274 -6.35 0.61 -6.77
N THR A 275 -5.25 0.36 -6.06
CA THR A 275 -3.92 0.15 -6.65
C THR A 275 -3.53 -1.31 -6.73
N LEU A 276 -4.23 -2.19 -5.99
CA LEU A 276 -3.93 -3.61 -5.78
C LEU A 276 -2.56 -3.89 -5.16
N LYS A 277 -1.81 -2.85 -4.76
CA LYS A 277 -0.58 -3.00 -3.98
C LYS A 277 -0.89 -3.67 -2.64
N LYS A 278 -0.03 -4.62 -2.26
CA LYS A 278 0.15 -5.06 -0.88
C LYS A 278 1.26 -4.21 -0.25
N TYR A 279 1.20 -4.01 1.05
CA TYR A 279 2.32 -3.53 1.88
C TYR A 279 2.16 -4.06 3.30
N THR A 280 3.27 -4.10 4.03
CA THR A 280 3.33 -4.50 5.43
C THR A 280 2.29 -3.78 6.30
N MET A 281 1.66 -4.54 7.19
CA MET A 281 0.67 -4.07 8.14
C MET A 281 0.84 -4.82 9.47
N PRO A 282 1.86 -4.45 10.26
CA PRO A 282 2.13 -5.05 11.56
C PRO A 282 1.03 -4.73 12.58
N ARG A 283 0.71 -5.70 13.42
CA ARG A 283 -0.38 -5.62 14.42
C ARG A 283 0.14 -5.43 15.82
N PHE A 284 -0.50 -4.52 16.55
CA PHE A 284 -0.03 -4.03 17.84
C PHE A 284 -1.01 -4.38 18.98
N THR A 285 -0.46 -4.39 20.19
CA THR A 285 -1.19 -4.56 21.45
C THR A 285 -1.61 -3.22 22.03
N ASP A 286 -2.54 -3.25 22.98
CA ASP A 286 -3.12 -2.03 23.56
C ASP A 286 -3.38 -2.19 25.07
N GLU A 287 -3.37 -1.11 25.82
CA GLU A 287 -3.81 -1.09 27.23
C GLU A 287 -5.30 -1.40 27.38
N PHE A 288 -6.10 -1.10 26.35
CA PHE A 288 -7.54 -1.27 26.35
C PHE A 288 -7.96 -2.44 25.43
N PHE A 289 -8.52 -3.48 26.05
CA PHE A 289 -8.96 -4.74 25.40
C PHE A 289 -9.71 -4.60 24.06
N GLY A 290 -10.51 -3.54 23.90
CA GLY A 290 -11.30 -3.31 22.69
C GLY A 290 -10.55 -2.59 21.57
N LEU A 291 -9.28 -2.26 21.78
CA LEU A 291 -8.35 -1.70 20.79
C LEU A 291 -7.05 -2.52 20.67
N ASP A 292 -6.89 -3.56 21.49
CA ASP A 292 -5.83 -4.55 21.36
C ASP A 292 -6.21 -5.54 20.25
N TRP A 293 -5.48 -5.54 19.14
CA TRP A 293 -5.82 -6.36 17.98
C TRP A 293 -5.91 -7.85 18.32
N TYR A 294 -4.95 -8.34 19.10
CA TYR A 294 -4.83 -9.74 19.50
C TYR A 294 -5.96 -10.16 20.44
N CYS A 295 -6.37 -9.30 21.39
CA CYS A 295 -7.54 -9.55 22.24
C CYS A 295 -8.84 -9.58 21.45
N VAL A 296 -9.03 -8.64 20.50
CA VAL A 296 -10.25 -8.56 19.68
C VAL A 296 -10.33 -9.72 18.68
N LEU A 297 -9.21 -10.09 18.06
CA LEU A 297 -9.14 -11.21 17.12
C LEU A 297 -9.28 -12.56 17.84
N GLY A 298 -8.60 -12.74 18.98
CA GLY A 298 -8.78 -13.90 19.84
C GLY A 298 -10.23 -14.04 20.34
N ALA A 299 -10.88 -12.93 20.71
CA ALA A 299 -12.31 -12.93 21.03
C ALA A 299 -13.18 -13.35 19.83
N TYR A 300 -12.85 -12.93 18.61
CA TYR A 300 -13.52 -13.38 17.38
C TYR A 300 -13.33 -14.88 17.13
N PHE A 301 -12.10 -15.39 17.27
CA PHE A 301 -11.78 -16.80 17.08
C PHE A 301 -12.46 -17.71 18.12
N MET A 302 -12.46 -17.31 19.40
CA MET A 302 -13.10 -18.06 20.49
C MET A 302 -14.63 -17.95 20.48
N CYS A 303 -15.19 -16.76 20.29
CA CYS A 303 -16.62 -16.53 20.57
C CYS A 303 -17.52 -16.79 19.36
N ASP A 304 -17.08 -16.36 18.17
CA ASP A 304 -17.87 -16.31 16.95
C ASP A 304 -17.35 -17.31 15.88
N ASP A 305 -16.47 -18.23 16.29
CA ASP A 305 -15.89 -19.37 15.57
C ASP A 305 -15.04 -19.01 14.32
N GLY A 306 -14.25 -17.93 14.43
CA GLY A 306 -13.52 -17.33 13.30
C GLY A 306 -12.47 -18.21 12.59
N LEU A 307 -12.00 -19.29 13.20
CA LEU A 307 -11.06 -20.27 12.62
C LEU A 307 -11.68 -21.62 12.23
N PHE A 308 -13.01 -21.73 12.33
CA PHE A 308 -13.76 -22.89 11.85
C PHE A 308 -14.36 -22.64 10.47
N ARG A 309 -14.37 -23.66 9.61
CA ARG A 309 -14.92 -23.64 8.25
C ARG A 309 -15.83 -24.86 8.10
N SER A 310 -17.10 -24.63 7.79
CA SER A 310 -18.00 -25.72 7.42
C SER A 310 -17.61 -26.32 6.06
N PRO A 311 -18.07 -27.54 5.71
CA PRO A 311 -17.86 -28.10 4.37
C PRO A 311 -18.36 -27.18 3.24
N GLU A 312 -19.41 -26.40 3.49
CA GLU A 312 -19.92 -25.36 2.58
C GLU A 312 -18.96 -24.15 2.49
N ASP A 313 -18.35 -23.72 3.59
CA ASP A 313 -17.36 -22.63 3.54
C ASP A 313 -16.10 -23.04 2.76
N ILE A 314 -15.68 -24.30 2.91
CA ILE A 314 -14.55 -24.88 2.17
C ILE A 314 -14.87 -24.94 0.67
N SER A 315 -16.03 -25.49 0.28
CA SER A 315 -16.42 -25.59 -1.14
C SER A 315 -16.64 -24.22 -1.81
N ASN A 316 -17.00 -23.19 -1.04
CA ASN A 316 -17.09 -21.79 -1.49
C ASN A 316 -15.74 -21.03 -1.46
N GLY A 317 -14.61 -21.71 -1.21
CA GLY A 317 -13.28 -21.11 -1.25
C GLY A 317 -12.95 -20.16 -0.10
N LYS A 318 -13.67 -20.24 1.03
CA LYS A 318 -13.49 -19.35 2.18
C LYS A 318 -12.41 -19.80 3.17
N MET A 319 -11.69 -20.89 2.89
CA MET A 319 -10.74 -21.53 3.82
C MET A 319 -9.81 -20.51 4.50
N ASN A 320 -9.01 -19.81 3.70
CA ASN A 320 -8.01 -18.86 4.23
C ASN A 320 -8.55 -17.43 4.38
N ALA A 321 -9.82 -17.16 4.08
CA ALA A 321 -10.39 -15.84 4.26
C ALA A 321 -10.52 -15.51 5.76
N VAL A 322 -9.96 -14.37 6.21
CA VAL A 322 -9.98 -13.96 7.63
C VAL A 322 -11.40 -13.64 8.11
N PHE A 323 -12.24 -13.10 7.22
CA PHE A 323 -13.64 -12.80 7.49
C PHE A 323 -14.57 -13.50 6.46
N PRO A 324 -14.92 -14.79 6.65
CA PRO A 324 -15.74 -15.55 5.71
C PRO A 324 -17.09 -14.90 5.36
N SER A 325 -17.70 -14.17 6.29
CA SER A 325 -18.97 -13.45 6.06
C SER A 325 -18.84 -12.17 5.20
N LEU A 326 -17.60 -11.77 4.88
CA LEU A 326 -17.26 -10.68 3.95
C LEU A 326 -16.65 -11.20 2.64
N HIS A 327 -16.34 -12.50 2.54
CA HIS A 327 -15.78 -13.10 1.33
C HIS A 327 -16.71 -12.89 0.13
N GLN A 328 -16.15 -12.49 -1.02
CA GLN A 328 -16.86 -12.07 -2.25
C GLN A 328 -17.90 -10.93 -2.10
N VAL A 329 -18.07 -10.31 -0.91
CA VAL A 329 -19.01 -9.21 -0.71
C VAL A 329 -18.49 -7.92 -1.37
N GLN A 330 -19.38 -7.21 -2.06
CA GLN A 330 -19.08 -5.94 -2.74
C GLN A 330 -18.63 -4.85 -1.75
N ASP A 331 -17.61 -4.06 -2.09
CA ASP A 331 -16.97 -3.06 -1.21
C ASP A 331 -17.99 -2.12 -0.54
N LYS A 332 -18.99 -1.64 -1.31
CA LYS A 332 -20.06 -0.76 -0.82
C LYS A 332 -20.98 -1.45 0.20
N ALA A 333 -21.15 -2.76 0.10
CA ALA A 333 -21.93 -3.55 1.06
C ALA A 333 -21.12 -3.84 2.34
N VAL A 334 -19.82 -4.12 2.24
CA VAL A 334 -18.92 -4.21 3.41
C VAL A 334 -18.87 -2.88 4.17
N ALA A 335 -18.69 -1.76 3.45
CA ALA A 335 -18.73 -0.42 4.03
C ALA A 335 -20.07 -0.11 4.75
N LYS A 336 -21.19 -0.67 4.25
CA LYS A 336 -22.50 -0.57 4.92
C LYS A 336 -22.57 -1.47 6.16
N LYS A 337 -22.11 -2.74 6.09
CA LYS A 337 -22.02 -3.64 7.25
C LYS A 337 -21.22 -2.99 8.40
N LEU A 338 -20.04 -2.43 8.08
CA LEU A 338 -19.15 -1.78 9.04
C LEU A 338 -19.72 -0.46 9.59
N THR A 339 -20.41 0.32 8.75
CA THR A 339 -21.17 1.52 9.18
C THR A 339 -22.29 1.17 10.16
N ASN A 340 -23.02 0.07 9.91
CA ASN A 340 -24.06 -0.41 10.82
C ASN A 340 -23.46 -0.89 12.15
N ALA A 341 -22.31 -1.58 12.13
CA ALA A 341 -21.62 -2.03 13.35
C ALA A 341 -21.24 -0.84 14.26
N ILE A 342 -20.71 0.25 13.69
CA ILE A 342 -20.42 1.49 14.42
C ILE A 342 -21.72 2.10 14.98
N ARG A 343 -22.71 2.40 14.12
CA ARG A 343 -23.91 3.16 14.51
C ARG A 343 -24.80 2.47 15.54
N THR A 344 -24.84 1.13 15.55
CA THR A 344 -25.62 0.32 16.51
C THR A 344 -24.94 0.15 17.87
N ASN A 345 -23.65 0.46 18.00
CA ASN A 345 -22.92 0.37 19.27
C ASN A 345 -22.38 1.73 19.76
N LEU A 346 -22.74 2.83 19.10
CA LEU A 346 -22.75 4.16 19.72
C LEU A 346 -23.73 4.21 20.91
N PRO A 347 -23.61 5.18 21.83
CA PRO A 347 -24.55 5.37 22.94
C PRO A 347 -26.00 5.51 22.45
N ASP A 348 -26.97 5.21 23.31
CA ASP A 348 -28.39 5.20 22.94
C ASP A 348 -29.05 6.59 23.08
N ASP A 349 -28.45 7.47 23.90
CA ASP A 349 -28.92 8.82 24.20
C ASP A 349 -28.53 9.90 23.17
N ILE A 350 -27.67 9.58 22.20
CA ILE A 350 -27.29 10.55 21.15
C ILE A 350 -28.41 10.72 20.10
N PRO A 351 -28.71 11.97 19.64
CA PRO A 351 -29.67 12.21 18.58
C PRO A 351 -29.32 11.51 17.26
N ASN A 352 -30.35 11.15 16.47
CA ASN A 352 -30.12 10.49 15.19
C ASN A 352 -29.25 11.31 14.21
N HIS A 353 -29.38 12.63 14.19
CA HIS A 353 -28.52 13.49 13.35
C HIS A 353 -27.04 13.49 13.78
N VAL A 354 -26.74 13.14 15.03
CA VAL A 354 -25.37 12.88 15.52
C VAL A 354 -24.92 11.49 15.07
N ARG A 355 -25.75 10.47 15.33
CA ARG A 355 -25.50 9.07 14.96
C ARG A 355 -25.25 8.89 13.46
N ASP A 356 -25.97 9.61 12.61
CA ASP A 356 -25.81 9.57 11.15
C ASP A 356 -24.47 10.15 10.67
N ARG A 357 -23.86 11.09 11.40
CA ARG A 357 -22.54 11.63 11.09
C ARG A 357 -21.40 10.64 11.38
N PHE A 358 -21.67 9.47 11.96
CA PHE A 358 -20.68 8.39 12.12
C PHE A 358 -20.89 7.29 11.08
N SER A 359 -19.82 6.87 10.42
CA SER A 359 -19.83 5.77 9.45
C SER A 359 -18.48 5.05 9.42
N ALA A 360 -18.34 3.99 8.63
CA ALA A 360 -17.05 3.31 8.48
C ALA A 360 -15.94 4.24 7.96
N LYS A 361 -16.27 5.33 7.24
CA LYS A 361 -15.27 6.36 6.85
C LYS A 361 -14.69 7.12 8.05
N SER A 362 -15.38 7.15 9.18
CA SER A 362 -14.94 7.83 10.41
C SER A 362 -13.65 7.21 10.98
N LEU A 363 -13.47 5.89 10.83
CA LEU A 363 -12.26 5.16 11.25
C LEU A 363 -11.02 5.74 10.56
N ARG A 364 -11.04 5.78 9.22
CA ARG A 364 -9.96 6.36 8.41
C ARG A 364 -9.76 7.85 8.70
N LYS A 365 -10.84 8.63 8.83
CA LYS A 365 -10.72 10.06 9.21
C LYS A 365 -9.99 10.23 10.55
N GLY A 366 -10.40 9.51 11.60
CA GLY A 366 -9.78 9.59 12.92
C GLY A 366 -8.32 9.11 12.91
N GLY A 367 -8.03 7.98 12.27
CA GLY A 367 -6.68 7.44 12.15
C GLY A 367 -5.73 8.37 11.38
N THR A 368 -6.13 8.87 10.21
CA THR A 368 -5.33 9.84 9.45
C THR A 368 -5.10 11.12 10.24
N THR A 369 -6.12 11.69 10.90
CA THR A 369 -5.91 12.89 11.74
C THR A 369 -4.93 12.65 12.88
N THR A 370 -5.01 11.48 13.54
CA THR A 370 -4.09 11.11 14.63
C THR A 370 -2.64 11.04 14.14
N VAL A 371 -2.37 10.31 13.04
CA VAL A 371 -1.02 10.19 12.48
C VAL A 371 -0.51 11.50 11.87
N SER A 372 -1.38 12.33 11.26
CA SER A 372 -1.00 13.65 10.73
C SER A 372 -0.64 14.66 11.82
N MET A 373 -1.30 14.63 12.99
CA MET A 373 -0.90 15.46 14.14
C MET A 373 0.46 15.07 14.72
N VAL A 374 0.96 13.88 14.39
CA VAL A 374 2.24 13.30 14.81
C VAL A 374 3.29 13.34 13.67
N GLY A 375 2.93 13.89 12.49
CA GLY A 375 3.83 14.12 11.35
C GLY A 375 4.03 12.94 10.40
N GLY A 376 3.23 11.87 10.50
CA GLY A 376 3.59 10.54 9.99
C GLY A 376 3.13 10.11 8.58
N HIS A 377 2.73 10.99 7.66
CA HIS A 377 2.21 10.54 6.34
C HIS A 377 2.60 11.41 5.12
N SER A 378 3.34 10.76 4.20
CA SER A 378 3.90 11.23 2.92
C SER A 378 4.75 12.50 2.99
N THR A 379 6.01 12.38 2.56
CA THR A 379 6.90 13.55 2.43
C THR A 379 6.51 14.47 1.28
N GLY A 380 5.61 14.03 0.38
CA GLY A 380 5.34 14.69 -0.89
C GLY A 380 6.50 14.60 -1.89
N THR A 381 7.56 13.86 -1.57
CA THR A 381 8.77 13.71 -2.39
C THR A 381 8.88 12.30 -2.97
N THR A 382 9.80 12.11 -3.92
CA THR A 382 10.12 10.78 -4.47
C THR A 382 10.82 9.85 -3.47
N VAL A 383 11.18 10.31 -2.26
CA VAL A 383 11.74 9.45 -1.20
C VAL A 383 10.75 8.36 -0.79
N ASP A 384 9.44 8.64 -0.83
CA ASP A 384 8.37 7.68 -0.54
C ASP A 384 8.42 6.43 -1.47
N ASN A 385 9.11 6.49 -2.64
CA ASN A 385 9.32 5.36 -3.55
C ASN A 385 10.54 4.49 -3.20
N TYR A 386 11.42 4.95 -2.30
CA TYR A 386 12.60 4.22 -1.82
C TYR A 386 12.38 3.61 -0.41
N ILE A 387 11.18 3.78 0.15
CA ILE A 387 10.77 3.09 1.37
C ILE A 387 10.31 1.69 0.97
N ASP A 388 10.94 0.67 1.56
CA ASP A 388 10.60 -0.73 1.28
C ASP A 388 9.20 -1.07 1.83
N PRO A 389 8.20 -1.38 0.98
CA PRO A 389 6.83 -1.66 1.40
C PRO A 389 6.68 -3.02 2.10
N SER A 390 7.75 -3.84 2.17
CA SER A 390 7.78 -5.12 2.88
C SER A 390 8.40 -5.05 4.28
N ASN A 391 8.99 -3.91 4.68
CA ASN A 391 9.67 -3.78 5.98
C ASN A 391 8.71 -3.26 7.08
N PRO A 392 8.30 -4.08 8.08
CA PRO A 392 7.27 -3.70 9.05
C PRO A 392 7.64 -2.49 9.92
N VAL A 393 8.93 -2.28 10.19
CA VAL A 393 9.44 -1.16 11.00
C VAL A 393 9.02 0.20 10.42
N THR A 394 8.84 0.29 9.10
CA THR A 394 8.36 1.52 8.42
C THR A 394 6.97 1.97 8.88
N SER A 395 6.13 1.05 9.36
CA SER A 395 4.77 1.33 9.83
C SER A 395 4.67 1.55 11.34
N PHE A 396 5.72 1.25 12.12
CA PHE A 396 5.68 1.34 13.58
C PHE A 396 5.32 2.74 14.11
N PRO A 397 5.84 3.86 13.54
CA PRO A 397 5.45 5.20 13.99
C PRO A 397 3.96 5.52 13.81
N ALA A 398 3.33 4.97 12.77
CA ALA A 398 1.90 5.13 12.56
C ALA A 398 1.09 4.28 13.54
N ALA A 399 1.47 3.00 13.74
CA ALA A 399 0.82 2.11 14.69
C ALA A 399 0.91 2.65 16.13
N ASN A 400 2.13 2.95 16.61
CA ASN A 400 2.37 3.53 17.94
C ASN A 400 1.52 4.79 18.18
N ALA A 401 1.38 5.68 17.18
CA ALA A 401 0.52 6.86 17.27
C ALA A 401 -0.99 6.53 17.41
N LEU A 402 -1.49 5.44 16.80
CA LEU A 402 -2.89 5.00 16.93
C LEU A 402 -3.19 4.35 18.29
N HIS A 403 -2.23 3.61 18.84
CA HIS A 403 -2.32 3.02 20.18
C HIS A 403 -2.04 4.06 21.29
N GLY A 404 -1.47 5.21 20.95
CA GLY A 404 -1.20 6.32 21.88
C GLY A 404 0.16 6.25 22.58
N VAL A 405 1.07 5.42 22.07
CA VAL A 405 2.44 5.25 22.58
C VAL A 405 3.25 6.52 22.28
N THR A 406 3.91 7.06 23.30
CA THR A 406 4.71 8.29 23.21
C THR A 406 5.99 8.10 22.39
N THR A 407 6.67 6.97 22.55
CA THR A 407 7.89 6.62 21.82
C THR A 407 7.53 5.94 20.49
N LEU A 408 7.35 6.74 19.45
CA LEU A 408 6.88 6.28 18.12
C LEU A 408 7.76 5.21 17.45
N THR A 409 9.04 5.15 17.80
CA THR A 409 10.00 4.16 17.29
C THR A 409 10.18 2.95 18.21
N ALA A 410 9.33 2.79 19.23
CA ALA A 410 9.35 1.60 20.08
C ALA A 410 8.96 0.34 19.27
N LEU A 411 9.65 -0.77 19.54
CA LEU A 411 9.24 -2.09 19.09
C LEU A 411 7.96 -2.52 19.84
N PRO A 412 7.04 -3.26 19.22
CA PRO A 412 5.87 -3.79 19.90
C PRO A 412 6.27 -4.78 21.02
N VAL A 413 5.56 -4.74 22.14
CA VAL A 413 5.74 -5.67 23.26
C VAL A 413 4.50 -6.57 23.35
N LEU A 414 4.59 -7.74 22.72
CA LEU A 414 3.51 -8.74 22.76
C LEU A 414 3.48 -9.47 24.12
N PRO A 415 2.28 -9.77 24.67
CA PRO A 415 2.16 -10.59 25.85
C PRO A 415 2.57 -12.04 25.53
N GLU A 416 3.46 -12.60 26.34
CA GLU A 416 3.85 -14.02 26.22
C GLU A 416 3.09 -14.89 27.22
N MET A 417 2.68 -16.09 26.78
CA MET A 417 2.10 -17.11 27.67
C MET A 417 3.08 -17.53 28.80
N ASN A 418 4.39 -17.34 28.61
CA ASN A 418 5.45 -17.55 29.61
C ASN A 418 5.16 -16.92 30.98
N ALA A 419 4.38 -15.82 31.03
CA ALA A 419 3.95 -15.16 32.26
C ALA A 419 3.07 -16.04 33.19
N VAL A 420 2.50 -17.13 32.65
CA VAL A 420 1.69 -18.14 33.39
C VAL A 420 2.59 -19.28 33.93
N GLY A 421 3.90 -19.22 33.68
CA GLY A 421 4.90 -20.21 34.13
C GLY A 421 5.22 -21.24 33.04
N ARG A 422 6.51 -21.39 32.71
CA ARG A 422 7.00 -22.30 31.65
C ARG A 422 6.63 -23.77 31.86
N HIS A 423 6.44 -24.19 33.10
CA HIS A 423 6.05 -25.54 33.48
C HIS A 423 4.56 -25.84 33.23
N ASN A 424 3.72 -24.81 33.04
CA ASN A 424 2.30 -24.95 32.67
C ASN A 424 2.09 -25.11 31.15
N ARG A 425 3.16 -25.36 30.38
CA ARG A 425 3.10 -25.49 28.91
C ARG A 425 2.06 -26.51 28.40
N PRO A 426 1.98 -27.75 28.93
CA PRO A 426 0.95 -28.71 28.51
C PRO A 426 -0.48 -28.21 28.76
N GLN A 427 -0.70 -27.51 29.89
CA GLN A 427 -1.99 -26.98 30.30
C GLN A 427 -2.41 -25.78 29.45
N TRP A 428 -1.46 -24.95 28.99
CA TRP A 428 -1.78 -23.85 28.09
C TRP A 428 -2.00 -24.33 26.65
N GLU A 429 -1.33 -25.39 26.21
CA GLU A 429 -1.51 -25.95 24.86
C GLU A 429 -2.92 -26.55 24.73
N ALA A 430 -3.31 -27.36 25.72
CA ALA A 430 -4.69 -27.82 25.87
C ALA A 430 -5.70 -26.66 26.00
N LEU A 431 -5.32 -25.51 26.58
CA LEU A 431 -6.19 -24.33 26.65
C LEU A 431 -6.41 -23.70 25.27
N ILE A 432 -5.36 -23.55 24.46
CA ILE A 432 -5.46 -23.03 23.09
C ILE A 432 -6.43 -23.89 22.27
N ASP A 433 -6.25 -25.21 22.31
CA ASP A 433 -7.07 -26.17 21.56
C ASP A 433 -8.51 -26.28 22.09
N ARG A 434 -8.73 -25.96 23.36
CA ARG A 434 -10.07 -25.89 23.96
C ARG A 434 -10.78 -24.54 23.74
N VAL A 435 -10.03 -23.46 23.54
CA VAL A 435 -10.53 -22.09 23.35
C VAL A 435 -10.85 -21.80 21.88
N PHE A 436 -10.06 -22.30 20.94
CA PHE A 436 -10.22 -22.02 19.51
C PHE A 436 -10.66 -23.26 18.72
N ALA A 437 -11.85 -23.20 18.12
CA ALA A 437 -12.26 -24.19 17.13
C ALA A 437 -11.52 -23.94 15.81
N VAL A 438 -10.48 -24.73 15.53
CA VAL A 438 -9.61 -24.57 14.35
C VAL A 438 -9.79 -25.72 13.37
N ASN A 439 -9.98 -25.38 12.09
CA ASN A 439 -9.69 -26.29 10.97
C ASN A 439 -9.09 -25.57 9.73
N VAL A 440 -8.63 -24.32 9.90
CA VAL A 440 -7.81 -23.61 8.90
C VAL A 440 -6.36 -24.11 9.00
N PRO A 441 -5.75 -24.66 7.92
CA PRO A 441 -4.46 -25.34 8.00
C PRO A 441 -3.32 -24.54 8.66
N HIS A 442 -3.25 -23.22 8.42
CA HIS A 442 -2.20 -22.36 8.97
C HIS A 442 -2.17 -22.29 10.52
N PHE A 443 -3.28 -22.64 11.20
CA PHE A 443 -3.44 -22.52 12.66
C PHE A 443 -3.53 -23.86 13.39
N MET A 444 -3.40 -24.98 12.66
CA MET A 444 -3.24 -26.32 13.23
C MET A 444 -1.94 -26.40 14.06
N PRO A 445 -1.71 -27.45 14.88
CA PRO A 445 -0.51 -27.53 15.73
C PRO A 445 0.81 -27.29 14.99
N ASP A 446 0.98 -27.89 13.81
CA ASP A 446 2.16 -27.77 12.95
C ASP A 446 2.09 -26.56 11.98
N GLY A 447 1.06 -25.72 12.13
CA GLY A 447 0.78 -24.59 11.25
C GLY A 447 1.60 -23.35 11.62
N ARG A 448 2.18 -22.69 10.60
CA ARG A 448 3.02 -21.47 10.71
C ARG A 448 2.39 -20.28 11.47
N HIS A 449 1.09 -20.29 11.75
CA HIS A 449 0.38 -19.26 12.51
C HIS A 449 -0.10 -19.73 13.88
N ARG A 450 0.31 -20.92 14.36
CA ARG A 450 0.05 -21.41 15.71
C ARG A 450 0.47 -20.40 16.80
N VAL A 451 1.62 -19.76 16.62
CA VAL A 451 2.15 -18.68 17.48
C VAL A 451 1.18 -17.48 17.61
N ILE A 452 0.35 -17.20 16.60
CA ILE A 452 -0.65 -16.14 16.65
C ILE A 452 -1.76 -16.48 17.67
N LEU A 453 -2.07 -17.77 17.86
CA LEU A 453 -3.03 -18.20 18.89
C LEU A 453 -2.47 -18.04 20.30
N GLU A 454 -1.16 -18.29 20.49
CA GLU A 454 -0.47 -18.07 21.77
C GLU A 454 -0.54 -16.59 22.17
N VAL A 455 -0.23 -15.67 21.25
CA VAL A 455 -0.30 -14.22 21.50
C VAL A 455 -1.75 -13.75 21.69
N CYS A 456 -2.70 -14.28 20.90
CA CYS A 456 -4.12 -13.97 21.10
C CYS A 456 -4.59 -14.41 22.49
N LEU A 457 -4.28 -15.64 22.92
CA LEU A 457 -4.65 -16.14 24.25
C LEU A 457 -3.95 -15.34 25.36
N ALA A 458 -2.66 -15.02 25.21
CA ALA A 458 -1.92 -14.20 26.16
C ALA A 458 -2.53 -12.79 26.31
N SER A 459 -2.95 -12.17 25.20
CA SER A 459 -3.66 -10.88 25.22
C SER A 459 -5.06 -11.01 25.84
N MET A 460 -5.82 -12.06 25.52
CA MET A 460 -7.12 -12.33 26.14
C MET A 460 -7.00 -12.50 27.67
N ILE A 461 -5.95 -13.15 28.16
CA ILE A 461 -5.66 -13.29 29.59
C ILE A 461 -5.15 -11.96 30.19
N ARG A 462 -4.27 -11.21 29.51
CA ARG A 462 -3.86 -9.82 29.89
C ARG A 462 -5.07 -8.96 30.19
N HIS A 463 -6.09 -9.05 29.33
CA HIS A 463 -7.27 -8.19 29.37
C HIS A 463 -8.46 -8.71 30.21
N TYR A 464 -8.42 -9.97 30.68
CA TYR A 464 -9.54 -10.63 31.37
C TYR A 464 -10.19 -9.78 32.47
N GLU A 465 -9.41 -9.21 33.38
CA GLU A 465 -9.95 -8.36 34.47
C GLU A 465 -10.67 -7.11 33.94
N SER A 466 -10.17 -6.49 32.87
CA SER A 466 -10.75 -5.26 32.30
C SER A 466 -12.07 -5.55 31.57
N VAL A 467 -12.17 -6.71 30.90
CA VAL A 467 -13.43 -7.18 30.31
C VAL A 467 -14.42 -7.57 31.41
N LEU A 468 -13.98 -8.28 32.46
CA LEU A 468 -14.81 -8.63 33.62
C LEU A 468 -15.38 -7.39 34.32
N GLU A 469 -14.57 -6.37 34.55
CA GLU A 469 -14.97 -5.10 35.17
C GLU A 469 -15.98 -4.32 34.30
N LYS A 470 -15.69 -4.11 33.01
CA LYS A 470 -16.45 -3.17 32.16
C LYS A 470 -17.63 -3.83 31.44
N CYS A 471 -17.50 -5.11 31.09
CA CYS A 471 -18.53 -5.90 30.39
C CYS A 471 -19.31 -6.84 31.33
N GLY A 472 -18.73 -7.25 32.46
CA GLY A 472 -19.37 -8.11 33.46
C GLY A 472 -19.14 -9.61 33.25
N ALA A 473 -19.30 -10.39 34.32
CA ALA A 473 -19.06 -11.85 34.35
C ALA A 473 -19.98 -12.66 33.40
N GLN A 474 -21.12 -12.08 33.00
CA GLN A 474 -22.09 -12.68 32.08
C GLN A 474 -21.80 -12.33 30.61
N SER A 475 -20.68 -11.66 30.30
CA SER A 475 -20.27 -11.40 28.92
C SER A 475 -19.67 -12.66 28.29
N LEU A 476 -20.07 -12.97 27.05
CA LEU A 476 -19.72 -14.23 26.36
C LEU A 476 -18.21 -14.53 26.35
N PHE A 477 -17.38 -13.49 26.25
CA PHE A 477 -15.92 -13.57 26.36
C PHE A 477 -15.46 -14.15 27.70
N VAL A 478 -15.96 -13.59 28.81
CA VAL A 478 -15.57 -14.01 30.16
C VAL A 478 -16.10 -15.41 30.44
N THR A 479 -17.34 -15.72 30.03
CA THR A 479 -17.93 -17.05 30.19
C THR A 479 -17.11 -18.12 29.47
N LYS A 480 -16.96 -18.06 28.13
CA LYS A 480 -16.23 -19.07 27.35
C LYS A 480 -14.79 -19.29 27.83
N LEU A 481 -14.05 -18.21 28.17
CA LEU A 481 -12.66 -18.33 28.61
C LEU A 481 -12.54 -18.91 30.03
N THR A 482 -13.47 -18.58 30.93
CA THR A 482 -13.49 -19.13 32.30
C THR A 482 -13.87 -20.62 32.30
N GLU A 483 -14.81 -21.02 31.46
CA GLU A 483 -15.19 -22.43 31.25
C GLU A 483 -14.00 -23.26 30.75
N ALA A 484 -13.37 -22.83 29.65
CA ALA A 484 -12.21 -23.50 29.07
C ALA A 484 -11.03 -23.61 30.05
N ALA A 485 -10.67 -22.53 30.76
CA ALA A 485 -9.62 -22.53 31.78
C ALA A 485 -9.94 -23.42 33.01
N THR A 486 -11.23 -23.63 33.29
CA THR A 486 -11.68 -24.54 34.36
C THR A 486 -11.54 -26.00 33.94
N GLU A 487 -11.97 -26.34 32.73
CA GLU A 487 -11.92 -27.69 32.17
C GLU A 487 -10.49 -28.23 32.04
N VAL A 488 -9.56 -27.46 31.48
CA VAL A 488 -8.14 -27.85 31.35
C VAL A 488 -7.36 -27.80 32.68
N ARG A 489 -8.04 -27.42 33.77
CA ARG A 489 -7.50 -27.36 35.14
C ARG A 489 -6.26 -26.47 35.29
N LEU A 490 -6.20 -25.34 34.56
CA LEU A 490 -5.07 -24.39 34.63
C LEU A 490 -4.78 -24.00 36.09
N ARG A 491 -3.51 -24.09 36.50
CA ARG A 491 -3.07 -23.79 37.87
C ARG A 491 -2.24 -22.50 37.91
N ASP A 492 -2.33 -21.79 39.03
CA ASP A 492 -1.37 -20.76 39.43
C ASP A 492 -0.66 -21.27 40.68
N ASP A 493 0.63 -21.59 40.55
CA ASP A 493 1.47 -22.16 41.60
C ASP A 493 1.62 -21.28 42.84
N ALA A 494 1.34 -19.98 42.75
CA ALA A 494 1.43 -19.07 43.89
C ALA A 494 0.15 -18.99 44.72
N HIS A 495 -1.03 -19.23 44.13
CA HIS A 495 -2.33 -18.99 44.78
C HIS A 495 -3.41 -20.01 44.35
N PRO A 496 -3.43 -21.23 44.91
CA PRO A 496 -4.26 -22.33 44.40
C PRO A 496 -5.77 -22.23 44.66
N VAL A 497 -6.29 -21.12 45.21
CA VAL A 497 -7.66 -21.01 45.77
C VAL A 497 -8.54 -19.94 45.11
N THR A 498 -7.99 -19.08 44.24
CA THR A 498 -8.74 -17.99 43.55
C THR A 498 -8.95 -18.23 42.05
N SER A 499 -9.90 -17.50 41.42
CA SER A 499 -10.36 -17.82 40.06
C SER A 499 -9.32 -17.56 38.95
N ARG A 500 -9.32 -18.44 37.95
CA ARG A 500 -8.13 -18.89 37.21
C ARG A 500 -7.62 -18.03 36.05
N CYS A 501 -8.12 -16.80 35.90
CA CYS A 501 -7.61 -15.86 34.88
C CYS A 501 -7.22 -14.48 35.45
N ALA A 502 -7.71 -14.10 36.65
CA ALA A 502 -7.47 -12.77 37.21
C ALA A 502 -6.01 -12.54 37.63
N LEU A 503 -5.38 -13.50 38.32
CA LEU A 503 -3.95 -13.36 38.71
C LEU A 503 -3.01 -13.40 37.50
N ALA A 504 -3.32 -14.21 36.48
CA ALA A 504 -2.55 -14.25 35.24
C ALA A 504 -2.64 -12.90 34.48
N SER A 505 -3.81 -12.25 34.47
CA SER A 505 -3.97 -10.87 33.97
C SER A 505 -3.01 -9.90 34.67
N LYS A 506 -2.89 -9.97 36.01
CA LYS A 506 -1.94 -9.13 36.78
C LYS A 506 -0.48 -9.44 36.46
N ARG A 507 -0.09 -10.70 36.28
CA ARG A 507 1.28 -11.07 35.88
C ARG A 507 1.64 -10.60 34.48
N ILE A 508 0.75 -10.77 33.50
CA ILE A 508 1.00 -10.31 32.12
C ILE A 508 1.07 -8.77 32.06
N LYS A 509 0.24 -8.06 32.85
CA LYS A 509 0.39 -6.60 33.03
C LYS A 509 1.71 -6.20 33.70
N ALA A 510 2.19 -6.99 34.68
CA ALA A 510 3.46 -6.74 35.35
C ALA A 510 4.70 -7.12 34.51
N MET A 511 4.50 -7.85 33.40
CA MET A 511 5.52 -8.07 32.36
C MET A 511 5.48 -7.02 31.24
N ASP A 512 4.85 -5.87 31.49
CA ASP A 512 5.04 -4.63 30.75
C ASP A 512 5.91 -3.67 31.61
N PRO A 513 7.25 -3.88 31.67
CA PRO A 513 8.12 -3.09 32.55
C PRO A 513 8.41 -1.71 31.98
N ASP A 514 8.26 -0.68 32.82
CA ASP A 514 8.63 0.71 32.55
C ASP A 514 10.09 0.87 32.08
N GLY A 515 10.30 0.83 30.77
CA GLY A 515 11.54 1.28 30.11
C GLY A 515 12.84 0.59 30.54
N THR A 516 12.83 -0.67 30.96
CA THR A 516 14.05 -1.43 31.34
C THR A 516 14.25 -2.74 30.57
N ARG A 517 14.19 -2.68 29.23
CA ARG A 517 15.26 -3.31 28.43
C ARG A 517 16.42 -2.33 28.37
N ASP A 518 17.65 -2.85 28.33
CA ASP A 518 18.87 -2.12 28.66
C ASP A 518 18.92 -0.69 28.10
N LYS A 519 18.89 0.29 29.00
CA LYS A 519 18.91 1.72 28.65
C LYS A 519 20.24 2.12 28.00
N THR A 520 21.31 1.37 28.24
CA THR A 520 22.63 1.56 27.62
C THR A 520 22.52 1.25 26.14
N LEU A 521 22.17 0.00 25.79
CA LEU A 521 22.06 -0.45 24.40
C LEU A 521 21.01 0.35 23.61
N MET A 522 19.87 0.70 24.23
CA MET A 522 18.84 1.51 23.56
C MET A 522 19.23 2.99 23.42
N ALA A 523 20.08 3.55 24.29
CA ALA A 523 20.63 4.89 24.13
C ALA A 523 21.77 4.91 23.10
N GLU A 524 22.60 3.88 23.06
CA GLU A 524 23.63 3.67 22.04
C GLU A 524 22.97 3.54 20.66
N MET A 525 22.07 2.57 20.45
CA MET A 525 21.34 2.43 19.17
C MET A 525 20.56 3.69 18.76
N ALA A 526 20.04 4.48 19.71
CA ALA A 526 19.38 5.75 19.42
C ALA A 526 20.35 6.90 19.12
N SER A 527 21.57 6.86 19.68
CA SER A 527 22.69 7.73 19.33
C SER A 527 23.22 7.38 17.94
N ASP A 528 23.44 6.10 17.67
CA ASP A 528 23.89 5.58 16.38
C ASP A 528 22.87 5.92 15.28
N LEU A 529 21.56 5.73 15.52
CA LEU A 529 20.52 6.18 14.56
C LEU A 529 20.48 7.69 14.37
N LYS A 530 20.99 8.49 15.32
CA LYS A 530 21.07 9.95 15.23
C LYS A 530 22.33 10.37 14.49
N GLU A 531 23.48 9.75 14.75
CA GLU A 531 24.72 9.95 13.99
C GLU A 531 24.57 9.46 12.55
N LEU A 532 23.99 8.28 12.30
CA LEU A 532 23.64 7.78 10.97
C LEU A 532 22.65 8.71 10.25
N LYS A 533 21.69 9.33 10.96
CA LYS A 533 20.80 10.35 10.36
C LYS A 533 21.55 11.62 10.00
N ASN A 534 22.46 12.10 10.86
CA ASN A 534 23.27 13.28 10.60
C ASN A 534 24.23 13.02 9.43
N ALA A 535 25.06 11.97 9.52
CA ALA A 535 25.98 11.54 8.47
C ALA A 535 25.28 11.27 7.13
N ARG A 536 24.06 10.70 7.13
CA ARG A 536 23.23 10.55 5.92
C ARG A 536 22.72 11.90 5.40
N SER A 537 22.39 12.84 6.27
CA SER A 537 21.96 14.19 5.88
C SER A 537 23.13 14.99 5.28
N ASP A 538 24.32 14.88 5.87
CA ASP A 538 25.55 15.52 5.39
C ASP A 538 26.01 14.87 4.07
N SER A 539 26.01 13.54 3.99
CA SER A 539 26.26 12.79 2.74
C SER A 539 25.26 13.16 1.64
N MET A 540 24.00 13.41 1.98
CA MET A 540 22.98 13.88 1.02
C MET A 540 23.20 15.34 0.59
N LEU A 541 23.68 16.20 1.48
CA LEU A 541 24.11 17.56 1.15
C LEU A 541 25.30 17.53 0.19
N GLU A 542 26.29 16.68 0.46
CA GLU A 542 27.47 16.53 -0.38
C GLU A 542 27.09 15.93 -1.74
N LEU A 543 26.26 14.88 -1.78
CA LEU A 543 25.77 14.30 -3.04
C LEU A 543 24.93 15.31 -3.86
N ALA A 544 24.21 16.21 -3.20
CA ALA A 544 23.50 17.32 -3.87
C ALA A 544 24.48 18.37 -4.43
N SER A 545 25.54 18.70 -3.67
CA SER A 545 26.64 19.59 -4.11
C SER A 545 27.38 19.00 -5.32
N GLN A 546 27.79 17.73 -5.24
CA GLN A 546 28.42 16.99 -6.34
C GLN A 546 27.52 16.94 -7.58
N LYS A 547 26.21 16.68 -7.43
CA LYS A 547 25.24 16.74 -8.54
C LYS A 547 25.13 18.14 -9.18
N ALA A 548 25.20 19.22 -8.39
CA ALA A 548 25.22 20.58 -8.92
C ALA A 548 26.52 20.89 -9.68
N ILE A 549 27.67 20.41 -9.19
CA ILE A 549 28.97 20.52 -9.87
C ILE A 549 28.96 19.76 -11.19
N ILE A 550 28.51 18.51 -11.21
CA ILE A 550 28.39 17.68 -12.42
C ILE A 550 27.44 18.34 -13.43
N ALA A 551 26.26 18.80 -13.00
CA ALA A 551 25.31 19.49 -13.88
C ALA A 551 25.89 20.76 -14.50
N LYS A 552 26.74 21.50 -13.77
CA LYS A 552 27.48 22.65 -14.31
C LYS A 552 28.51 22.20 -15.36
N GLN A 553 29.33 21.20 -15.04
CA GLN A 553 30.33 20.64 -15.96
C GLN A 553 29.68 20.11 -17.26
N THR A 554 28.53 19.43 -17.19
CA THR A 554 27.79 18.98 -18.38
C THR A 554 27.32 20.15 -19.25
N ASN A 555 26.80 21.23 -18.64
CA ASN A 555 26.41 22.44 -19.38
C ASN A 555 27.61 23.13 -20.05
N ASP A 556 28.76 23.21 -19.36
CA ASP A 556 29.97 23.81 -19.92
C ASP A 556 30.57 22.94 -21.05
N LEU A 557 30.51 21.61 -20.94
CA LEU A 557 30.87 20.67 -22.01
C LEU A 557 29.92 20.78 -23.23
N GLU A 558 28.60 20.86 -23.01
CA GLU A 558 27.65 21.15 -24.10
C GLU A 558 27.95 22.48 -24.79
N LYS A 559 28.31 23.51 -24.02
CA LYS A 559 28.66 24.84 -24.53
C LYS A 559 29.94 24.79 -25.37
N GLN A 560 30.96 24.05 -24.93
CA GLN A 560 32.16 23.78 -25.73
C GLN A 560 31.85 22.99 -27.01
N ALA A 561 31.03 21.93 -26.93
CA ALA A 561 30.63 21.15 -28.11
C ALA A 561 29.89 22.01 -29.15
N ARG A 562 29.03 22.95 -28.72
CA ARG A 562 28.36 23.92 -29.61
C ARG A 562 29.33 24.93 -30.23
N ILE A 563 30.43 25.30 -29.55
CA ILE A 563 31.49 26.16 -30.11
C ILE A 563 32.31 25.39 -31.15
N ILE A 564 32.72 24.15 -30.84
CA ILE A 564 33.46 23.27 -31.75
C ILE A 564 32.63 22.98 -33.02
N ALA A 565 31.32 22.76 -32.88
CA ALA A 565 30.42 22.56 -34.01
C ALA A 565 30.34 23.81 -34.93
N LYS A 566 30.32 25.02 -34.36
CA LYS A 566 30.38 26.27 -35.14
C LYS A 566 31.73 26.42 -35.86
N GLN A 567 32.84 26.22 -35.15
CA GLN A 567 34.19 26.29 -35.73
C GLN A 567 34.37 25.28 -36.86
N LYS A 568 33.86 24.04 -36.71
CA LYS A 568 33.88 23.04 -37.76
C LYS A 568 33.10 23.49 -39.00
N HIS A 569 31.88 24.02 -38.83
CA HIS A 569 31.08 24.53 -39.94
C HIS A 569 31.74 25.73 -40.65
N GLU A 570 32.42 26.59 -39.90
CA GLU A 570 33.18 27.74 -40.42
C GLU A 570 34.43 27.28 -41.21
N ILE A 571 35.14 26.24 -40.73
CA ILE A 571 36.23 25.56 -41.44
C ILE A 571 35.71 24.87 -42.71
N GLU A 572 34.52 24.24 -42.67
CA GLU A 572 33.88 23.64 -43.85
C GLU A 572 33.54 24.71 -44.90
N LYS A 573 32.99 25.86 -44.49
CA LYS A 573 32.73 27.02 -45.35
C LYS A 573 34.01 27.58 -45.98
N LEU A 574 35.06 27.81 -45.19
CA LEU A 574 36.36 28.28 -45.68
C LEU A 574 37.01 27.27 -46.64
N ASN A 575 36.83 25.97 -46.44
CA ASN A 575 37.30 24.95 -47.37
C ASN A 575 36.47 24.91 -48.67
N ALA A 576 35.16 25.15 -48.61
CA ALA A 576 34.32 25.32 -49.80
C ALA A 576 34.76 26.54 -50.63
N GLU A 577 34.93 27.70 -49.99
CA GLU A 577 35.44 28.93 -50.61
C GLU A 577 36.86 28.73 -51.20
N LYS A 578 37.74 28.03 -50.48
CA LYS A 578 39.10 27.68 -50.96
C LYS A 578 39.08 26.72 -52.15
N ASN A 579 38.13 25.80 -52.23
CA ASN A 579 37.94 24.92 -53.38
C ASN A 579 37.31 25.66 -54.57
N GLN A 580 36.41 26.62 -54.33
CA GLN A 580 35.87 27.53 -55.34
C GLN A 580 37.00 28.41 -55.92
N TRP A 581 37.89 28.94 -55.09
CA TRP A 581 39.12 29.64 -55.52
C TRP A 581 40.08 28.76 -56.33
N LYS A 582 40.27 27.49 -55.96
CA LYS A 582 41.03 26.52 -56.79
C LYS A 582 40.38 26.28 -58.15
N MET A 583 39.05 26.29 -58.21
CA MET A 583 38.30 26.12 -59.47
C MET A 583 38.42 27.37 -60.36
N ILE A 584 38.31 28.57 -59.78
CA ILE A 584 38.57 29.84 -60.47
C ILE A 584 40.03 29.89 -60.97
N LYS A 585 41.01 29.47 -60.16
CA LYS A 585 42.43 29.43 -60.58
C LYS A 585 42.74 28.39 -61.67
N ARG A 586 41.83 27.43 -61.93
CA ARG A 586 41.89 26.52 -63.09
C ARG A 586 41.23 27.08 -64.36
N LEU A 587 40.54 28.22 -64.25
CA LEU A 587 39.89 28.92 -65.38
C LEU A 587 40.68 30.15 -65.84
N LEU A 588 41.82 30.45 -65.19
CA LEU A 588 42.82 31.39 -65.66
C LEU A 588 43.86 30.62 -66.51
N PRO A 589 44.16 31.05 -67.75
CA PRO A 589 45.14 30.38 -68.60
C PRO A 589 46.58 30.75 -68.18
N ASP A 590 47.29 29.80 -67.57
CA ASP A 590 48.73 29.93 -67.28
C ASP A 590 49.56 29.82 -68.56
N SER A 591 50.39 30.83 -68.83
CA SER A 591 51.38 30.82 -69.91
C SER A 591 52.65 30.08 -69.49
N SER A 592 52.86 28.90 -70.07
CA SER A 592 54.14 28.14 -70.10
C SER A 592 55.33 29.00 -70.61
N PRO A 593 56.63 28.67 -70.34
CA PRO A 593 57.13 27.28 -70.28
C PRO A 593 58.36 26.94 -69.36
N SER A 594 58.68 25.63 -69.31
CA SER A 594 60.02 25.01 -69.11
C SER A 594 60.76 25.27 -67.77
N SER A 595 61.19 24.24 -67.02
CA SER A 595 62.23 23.29 -67.47
C SER A 595 62.58 22.19 -66.41
N HIS A 596 63.34 21.19 -66.87
CA HIS A 596 64.15 20.19 -66.15
C HIS A 596 63.54 19.05 -65.29
N LEU A 597 64.12 17.87 -65.56
CA LEU A 597 64.05 16.53 -64.93
C LEU A 597 65.18 16.38 -63.85
N PRO A 598 65.46 15.20 -63.23
CA PRO A 598 64.78 13.89 -63.12
C PRO A 598 64.69 13.39 -61.64
N VAL A 599 64.83 12.06 -61.43
CA VAL A 599 64.99 11.26 -60.19
C VAL A 599 63.65 10.77 -59.62
N ASN A 600 63.22 9.54 -59.95
CA ASN A 600 63.62 8.23 -59.38
C ASN A 600 63.26 8.07 -57.89
N SER A 601 62.69 6.95 -57.44
CA SER A 601 62.24 5.76 -58.18
C SER A 601 61.43 4.82 -57.29
N SER A 602 60.36 4.23 -57.85
CA SER A 602 60.01 2.80 -57.69
C SER A 602 59.58 2.29 -56.28
N THR A 603 58.80 1.23 -56.11
CA THR A 603 58.15 0.26 -57.03
C THR A 603 56.86 -0.24 -56.31
N VAL A 604 55.72 -0.42 -56.99
CA VAL A 604 55.13 -1.74 -57.42
C VAL A 604 54.88 -2.70 -56.25
N THR A 605 53.69 -3.30 -56.05
CA THR A 605 52.69 -3.88 -56.98
C THR A 605 51.24 -3.52 -56.49
N SER A 606 50.15 -3.29 -57.26
CA SER A 606 49.66 -3.77 -58.59
C SER A 606 49.41 -5.30 -58.62
N LYS A 607 48.41 -5.95 -59.21
CA LYS A 607 47.25 -5.67 -60.11
C LYS A 607 46.29 -6.89 -59.92
N GLN A 608 45.12 -7.10 -60.54
CA GLN A 608 44.28 -6.46 -61.58
C GLN A 608 42.79 -6.73 -61.16
N ARG A 609 41.70 -6.80 -61.92
CA ARG A 609 41.30 -6.74 -63.36
C ARG A 609 39.89 -6.08 -63.34
N GLU A 610 39.54 -5.06 -64.14
CA GLU A 610 39.18 -5.08 -65.59
C GLU A 610 38.03 -6.08 -65.88
N THR A 611 36.96 -5.81 -66.66
CA THR A 611 36.55 -4.71 -67.58
C THR A 611 35.00 -4.78 -67.79
N SER A 612 34.22 -3.91 -68.47
CA SER A 612 34.46 -2.69 -69.28
C SER A 612 33.22 -1.74 -69.29
N GLN A 613 33.34 -0.65 -70.08
CA GLN A 613 32.31 0.26 -70.62
C GLN A 613 31.60 -0.35 -71.88
N PRO A 614 30.63 0.30 -72.61
CA PRO A 614 30.43 1.76 -72.77
C PRO A 614 28.99 2.39 -72.89
N ASN A 615 28.96 3.69 -72.58
CA ASN A 615 28.25 4.85 -73.16
C ASN A 615 26.96 4.71 -74.02
N ALA A 616 25.96 5.54 -73.69
CA ALA A 616 25.42 6.59 -74.58
C ALA A 616 24.70 7.71 -73.76
N ASN A 617 24.72 8.95 -74.26
CA ASN A 617 23.89 10.07 -73.78
C ASN A 617 22.50 10.03 -74.49
N VAL A 618 21.47 10.84 -74.18
CA VAL A 618 21.37 12.30 -74.44
C VAL A 618 20.13 12.92 -73.74
N ASP A 619 20.29 14.19 -73.35
CA ASP A 619 19.29 15.23 -72.98
C ASP A 619 18.46 15.17 -71.68
N ALA A 620 18.00 16.39 -71.33
CA ALA A 620 17.44 16.82 -70.04
C ALA A 620 16.10 17.59 -70.28
N SER A 621 15.29 17.96 -69.29
CA SER A 621 15.67 18.89 -68.24
C SER A 621 14.54 19.19 -67.24
N SER A 622 14.95 19.58 -66.01
CA SER A 622 14.11 20.07 -64.89
C SER A 622 13.11 19.06 -64.29
N SER A 623 12.82 19.06 -62.97
CA SER A 623 13.28 19.98 -61.91
C SER A 623 13.64 19.25 -60.60
N THR A 624 14.43 19.94 -59.79
CA THR A 624 14.86 19.69 -58.40
C THR A 624 13.84 19.01 -57.48
N SER A 625 14.20 18.21 -56.46
CA SER A 625 15.47 17.55 -56.09
C SER A 625 15.25 16.67 -54.85
N SER A 626 15.86 15.49 -54.80
CA SER A 626 16.31 14.73 -53.62
C SER A 626 15.99 15.33 -52.23
N ALA A 627 15.26 14.69 -51.32
CA ALA A 627 15.23 13.26 -50.94
C ALA A 627 16.64 12.70 -50.67
N ASN A 628 17.00 12.58 -49.39
CA ASN A 628 18.09 11.72 -48.94
C ASN A 628 17.68 11.15 -47.57
N GLU A 629 17.76 9.82 -47.42
CA GLU A 629 17.34 9.14 -46.19
C GLU A 629 18.42 9.25 -45.11
N MET A 630 18.02 9.52 -43.87
CA MET A 630 18.80 9.13 -42.70
C MET A 630 17.87 8.59 -41.61
N THR A 631 18.15 7.36 -41.19
CA THR A 631 17.43 6.64 -40.15
C THR A 631 17.69 7.26 -38.77
N ALA A 632 16.63 7.75 -38.13
CA ALA A 632 16.69 8.32 -36.78
C ALA A 632 16.15 7.33 -35.74
N SER A 633 16.98 6.99 -34.75
CA SER A 633 16.65 6.03 -33.70
C SER A 633 15.50 6.47 -32.79
N LEU A 634 14.75 5.51 -32.27
CA LEU A 634 13.74 5.71 -31.23
C LEU A 634 14.40 5.96 -29.87
N SER A 635 14.10 7.09 -29.24
CA SER A 635 14.44 7.33 -27.83
C SER A 635 13.35 8.15 -27.11
N TYR A 636 13.31 8.01 -25.79
CA TYR A 636 12.19 8.36 -24.91
C TYR A 636 12.47 9.60 -24.05
N ASN A 637 11.39 10.32 -23.65
CA ASN A 637 11.12 10.82 -22.29
C ASN A 637 9.95 11.83 -22.28
N ASN A 638 9.31 12.15 -21.15
CA ASN A 638 8.77 11.25 -20.11
C ASN A 638 7.70 12.04 -19.31
N LYS A 639 6.50 11.48 -19.12
CA LYS A 639 5.46 11.89 -18.13
C LYS A 639 4.11 11.21 -18.32
N ALA A 640 3.75 10.83 -19.56
CA ALA A 640 2.51 10.09 -19.83
C ALA A 640 2.61 8.58 -19.53
N TYR A 641 3.84 8.04 -19.41
CA TYR A 641 4.09 6.60 -19.23
C TYR A 641 3.97 6.13 -17.77
N VAL A 642 4.14 7.05 -16.80
CA VAL A 642 4.22 6.77 -15.36
C VAL A 642 2.92 6.18 -14.76
N ASN A 643 1.80 6.23 -15.49
CA ASN A 643 0.53 5.65 -15.06
C ASN A 643 0.22 4.26 -15.66
N ALA A 644 1.10 3.70 -16.50
CA ALA A 644 0.83 2.46 -17.25
C ALA A 644 0.60 1.23 -16.34
N GLU A 645 1.33 1.13 -15.23
CA GLU A 645 1.33 -0.05 -14.34
C GLU A 645 0.14 -0.11 -13.38
N THR A 646 -0.49 1.03 -13.08
CA THR A 646 -1.52 1.11 -12.01
C THR A 646 -2.94 0.77 -12.46
N THR A 647 -3.21 0.64 -13.77
CA THR A 647 -4.52 0.22 -14.28
C THR A 647 -4.40 -0.68 -15.51
N GLY A 648 -4.49 -1.99 -15.31
CA GLY A 648 -4.57 -2.95 -16.41
C GLY A 648 -5.67 -2.61 -17.41
N ASN A 649 -5.27 -2.40 -18.67
CA ASN A 649 -6.07 -1.97 -19.84
C ASN A 649 -6.36 -0.47 -19.99
N ALA A 650 -5.48 0.42 -19.52
CA ALA A 650 -5.52 1.84 -19.88
C ALA A 650 -4.56 2.19 -21.03
N GLY A 651 -5.10 2.43 -22.23
CA GLY A 651 -4.41 3.22 -23.26
C GLY A 651 -3.78 2.50 -24.45
N GLU A 652 -4.15 1.26 -24.76
CA GLU A 652 -3.68 0.63 -26.02
C GLU A 652 -4.23 1.36 -27.27
N PHE A 653 -3.34 1.58 -28.24
CA PHE A 653 -3.60 2.25 -29.52
C PHE A 653 -4.27 1.27 -30.50
N LEU A 654 -5.40 1.68 -31.10
CA LEU A 654 -6.24 0.78 -31.91
C LEU A 654 -5.50 0.06 -33.04
N GLY A 655 -4.53 0.71 -33.70
CA GLY A 655 -3.76 0.08 -34.79
C GLY A 655 -2.88 -1.09 -34.33
N ALA A 656 -2.32 -1.02 -33.11
CA ALA A 656 -1.53 -2.14 -32.55
C ALA A 656 -2.41 -3.34 -32.18
N VAL A 657 -3.64 -3.07 -31.73
CA VAL A 657 -4.62 -4.13 -31.42
C VAL A 657 -5.20 -4.75 -32.69
N LEU A 658 -5.37 -3.96 -33.76
CA LEU A 658 -5.71 -4.48 -35.09
C LEU A 658 -4.56 -5.30 -35.70
N GLU A 659 -3.30 -4.90 -35.51
CA GLU A 659 -2.10 -5.67 -35.89
C GLU A 659 -2.03 -7.02 -35.13
N GLU A 660 -2.27 -7.03 -33.81
CA GLU A 660 -2.37 -8.24 -32.99
C GLU A 660 -3.52 -9.16 -33.45
N MET A 661 -4.75 -8.65 -33.52
CA MET A 661 -5.93 -9.46 -33.87
C MET A 661 -5.91 -9.95 -35.32
N SER A 662 -5.25 -9.22 -36.22
CA SER A 662 -4.91 -9.67 -37.57
C SER A 662 -3.94 -10.85 -37.50
N SER A 663 -2.80 -10.69 -36.83
CA SER A 663 -1.74 -11.71 -36.72
C SER A 663 -2.22 -13.01 -36.06
N LEU A 664 -3.14 -12.91 -35.09
CA LEU A 664 -3.77 -14.06 -34.41
C LEU A 664 -4.96 -14.66 -35.18
N GLY A 665 -5.28 -14.19 -36.38
CA GLY A 665 -6.39 -14.68 -37.21
C GLY A 665 -7.78 -14.46 -36.58
N MET A 666 -7.90 -13.57 -35.60
CA MET A 666 -9.13 -13.31 -34.84
C MET A 666 -10.11 -12.39 -35.60
N LEU A 667 -9.70 -11.82 -36.72
CA LEU A 667 -10.52 -11.04 -37.63
C LEU A 667 -11.11 -11.91 -38.75
N SER A 668 -12.24 -11.47 -39.30
CA SER A 668 -12.93 -12.10 -40.44
C SER A 668 -13.80 -11.08 -41.17
N LEU A 669 -14.20 -11.39 -42.40
CA LEU A 669 -15.23 -10.66 -43.12
C LEU A 669 -16.57 -11.40 -43.03
N SER A 670 -17.65 -10.65 -42.85
CA SER A 670 -19.02 -11.10 -43.08
C SER A 670 -19.76 -9.99 -43.83
N ASN A 671 -20.34 -10.32 -45.00
CA ASN A 671 -20.99 -9.36 -45.90
C ASN A 671 -20.11 -8.12 -46.19
N ASN A 672 -18.83 -8.34 -46.53
CA ASN A 672 -17.77 -7.33 -46.69
C ASN A 672 -17.49 -6.40 -45.49
N LYS A 673 -17.99 -6.71 -44.29
CA LYS A 673 -17.69 -5.94 -43.06
C LYS A 673 -16.76 -6.70 -42.13
N LEU A 674 -15.82 -5.98 -41.54
CA LEU A 674 -14.85 -6.50 -40.57
C LEU A 674 -15.55 -6.90 -39.27
N ILE A 675 -15.40 -8.16 -38.87
CA ILE A 675 -15.94 -8.73 -37.63
C ILE A 675 -14.89 -9.52 -36.84
N THR A 676 -15.04 -9.55 -35.52
CA THR A 676 -14.20 -10.32 -34.59
C THR A 676 -14.75 -11.72 -34.35
N LYS A 677 -13.95 -12.76 -34.58
CA LYS A 677 -14.27 -14.14 -34.15
C LYS A 677 -14.22 -14.26 -32.63
N SER A 678 -13.16 -13.70 -32.05
CA SER A 678 -12.86 -13.68 -30.62
C SER A 678 -12.20 -12.35 -30.26
N ILE A 679 -11.97 -12.12 -28.97
CA ILE A 679 -11.27 -10.95 -28.44
C ILE A 679 -10.19 -11.47 -27.48
N PRO A 680 -8.91 -11.03 -27.58
CA PRO A 680 -7.87 -11.50 -26.67
C PRO A 680 -8.22 -11.26 -25.20
N MET A 681 -7.87 -12.24 -24.34
CA MET A 681 -8.19 -12.27 -22.91
C MET A 681 -7.87 -10.97 -22.18
N ARG A 682 -6.77 -10.28 -22.54
CA ARG A 682 -6.37 -9.01 -21.93
C ARG A 682 -7.46 -7.95 -22.03
N TYR A 683 -8.11 -7.80 -23.18
CA TYR A 683 -9.18 -6.81 -23.39
C TYR A 683 -10.55 -7.19 -22.80
N SER A 684 -10.69 -8.36 -22.14
CA SER A 684 -11.96 -8.88 -21.61
C SER A 684 -12.79 -7.86 -20.82
N ARG A 685 -12.14 -7.07 -19.95
CA ARG A 685 -12.76 -5.98 -19.16
C ARG A 685 -13.37 -4.87 -20.04
N ASN A 686 -12.74 -4.56 -21.17
CA ASN A 686 -13.12 -3.49 -22.09
C ASN A 686 -13.78 -4.00 -23.39
N LYS A 687 -14.18 -5.28 -23.45
CA LYS A 687 -14.61 -5.99 -24.67
C LYS A 687 -15.64 -5.23 -25.53
N GLN A 688 -16.59 -4.52 -24.92
CA GLN A 688 -17.60 -3.76 -25.66
C GLN A 688 -17.04 -2.47 -26.28
N LEU A 689 -16.08 -1.80 -25.62
CA LEU A 689 -15.43 -0.60 -26.18
C LEU A 689 -14.53 -0.96 -27.36
N LEU A 690 -13.82 -2.10 -27.28
CA LEU A 690 -13.06 -2.63 -28.41
C LEU A 690 -13.97 -3.05 -29.58
N ARG A 691 -15.11 -3.71 -29.33
CA ARG A 691 -16.12 -3.98 -30.36
C ARG A 691 -16.61 -2.71 -31.05
N ASN A 692 -16.96 -1.69 -30.29
CA ASN A 692 -17.34 -0.38 -30.84
C ASN A 692 -16.24 0.21 -31.74
N CYS A 693 -14.96 0.16 -31.31
CA CYS A 693 -13.83 0.63 -32.11
C CYS A 693 -13.65 -0.16 -33.42
N ILE A 694 -13.81 -1.48 -33.39
CA ILE A 694 -13.68 -2.33 -34.57
C ILE A 694 -14.88 -2.13 -35.52
N GLU A 695 -16.07 -1.85 -35.00
CA GLU A 695 -17.24 -1.47 -35.81
C GLU A 695 -17.04 -0.13 -36.53
N LEU A 696 -16.45 0.89 -35.88
CA LEU A 696 -16.11 2.13 -36.58
C LEU A 696 -14.94 1.94 -37.56
N ALA A 697 -13.96 1.09 -37.24
CA ALA A 697 -12.92 0.70 -38.19
C ALA A 697 -13.48 -0.04 -39.42
N ALA A 698 -14.52 -0.86 -39.25
CA ALA A 698 -15.26 -1.50 -40.33
C ALA A 698 -16.12 -0.53 -41.17
N PHE A 699 -16.48 0.62 -40.59
CA PHE A 699 -17.30 1.66 -41.23
C PHE A 699 -16.44 2.71 -41.96
N ALA A 700 -15.26 3.03 -41.44
CA ALA A 700 -14.39 4.12 -41.92
C ALA A 700 -13.12 3.65 -42.66
N GLY A 701 -12.73 2.38 -42.53
CA GLY A 701 -11.57 1.83 -43.23
C GLY A 701 -11.87 1.54 -44.71
N ASP A 702 -10.85 1.68 -45.57
CA ASP A 702 -10.94 1.29 -46.97
C ASP A 702 -11.16 -0.24 -47.12
N PRO A 703 -12.06 -0.71 -48.00
CA PRO A 703 -12.34 -2.14 -48.19
C PRO A 703 -11.12 -2.98 -48.61
N GLY A 704 -10.17 -2.41 -49.34
CA GLY A 704 -8.93 -3.07 -49.74
C GLY A 704 -7.95 -3.23 -48.58
N ASP A 705 -7.70 -2.17 -47.81
CA ASP A 705 -6.91 -2.23 -46.57
C ASP A 705 -7.58 -3.17 -45.53
N ILE A 706 -8.91 -3.15 -45.39
CA ILE A 706 -9.66 -4.08 -44.53
C ILE A 706 -9.49 -5.54 -45.00
N SER A 707 -9.58 -5.81 -46.30
CA SER A 707 -9.38 -7.15 -46.87
C SER A 707 -7.94 -7.64 -46.66
N LEU A 708 -6.95 -6.76 -46.79
CA LEU A 708 -5.54 -7.06 -46.50
C LEU A 708 -5.35 -7.42 -45.02
N LEU A 709 -5.94 -6.66 -44.11
CA LEU A 709 -5.86 -6.91 -42.66
C LEU A 709 -6.48 -8.26 -42.25
N VAL A 710 -7.53 -8.73 -42.93
CA VAL A 710 -8.16 -10.03 -42.65
C VAL A 710 -7.41 -11.20 -43.29
N ASN A 711 -6.86 -11.03 -44.49
CA ASN A 711 -6.17 -12.11 -45.21
C ASN A 711 -4.69 -12.30 -44.81
N ALA A 712 -4.19 -11.47 -43.90
CA ALA A 712 -2.80 -11.46 -43.40
C ALA A 712 -2.27 -12.83 -42.91
N THR A 713 -3.12 -13.72 -42.39
CA THR A 713 -2.71 -15.05 -41.90
C THR A 713 -2.77 -16.17 -42.94
N ARG A 714 -3.11 -15.87 -44.20
CA ARG A 714 -3.20 -16.89 -45.29
C ARG A 714 -2.02 -16.88 -46.26
N ASN A 715 -1.30 -15.77 -46.33
CA ASN A 715 -0.06 -15.63 -47.08
C ASN A 715 1.04 -15.17 -46.11
N ASN A 716 2.31 -15.45 -46.38
CA ASN A 716 3.44 -14.86 -45.65
C ASN A 716 3.57 -13.36 -46.02
N ALA A 717 2.62 -12.56 -45.56
CA ALA A 717 2.54 -11.13 -45.82
C ALA A 717 3.52 -10.36 -44.93
N ASP A 718 4.18 -9.36 -45.53
CA ASP A 718 5.11 -8.48 -44.84
C ASP A 718 4.48 -7.82 -43.61
N LYS A 719 5.09 -8.05 -42.43
CA LYS A 719 4.66 -7.49 -41.14
C LYS A 719 4.62 -5.96 -41.16
N VAL A 720 5.52 -5.32 -41.90
CA VAL A 720 5.54 -3.85 -42.06
C VAL A 720 4.28 -3.38 -42.78
N LYS A 721 3.82 -4.12 -43.80
CA LYS A 721 2.59 -3.84 -44.54
C LYS A 721 1.34 -4.02 -43.67
N ILE A 722 1.24 -5.12 -42.92
CA ILE A 722 0.12 -5.39 -41.99
C ILE A 722 0.02 -4.25 -40.96
N LYS A 723 1.13 -3.90 -40.31
CA LYS A 723 1.24 -2.80 -39.34
C LYS A 723 0.80 -1.47 -39.93
N THR A 724 1.29 -1.14 -41.13
CA THR A 724 0.96 0.12 -41.82
C THR A 724 -0.54 0.20 -42.13
N THR A 725 -1.13 -0.88 -42.66
CA THR A 725 -2.58 -0.98 -42.92
C THR A 725 -3.41 -0.87 -41.64
N ALA A 726 -3.00 -1.51 -40.54
CA ALA A 726 -3.67 -1.40 -39.24
C ALA A 726 -3.64 0.04 -38.67
N VAL A 727 -2.52 0.75 -38.84
CA VAL A 727 -2.37 2.18 -38.48
C VAL A 727 -3.27 3.07 -39.33
N LYS A 728 -3.35 2.85 -40.66
CA LYS A 728 -4.27 3.59 -41.54
C LYS A 728 -5.73 3.43 -41.11
N ILE A 729 -6.20 2.21 -40.90
CA ILE A 729 -7.58 1.90 -40.52
C ILE A 729 -7.93 2.56 -39.16
N ALA A 730 -7.02 2.50 -38.18
CA ALA A 730 -7.20 3.17 -36.90
C ALA A 730 -7.25 4.72 -37.02
N THR A 731 -6.53 5.29 -37.99
CA THR A 731 -6.53 6.73 -38.28
C THR A 731 -7.82 7.16 -38.99
N ALA A 732 -8.30 6.37 -39.96
CA ALA A 732 -9.58 6.63 -40.62
C ALA A 732 -10.76 6.59 -39.63
N ALA A 733 -10.78 5.60 -38.72
CA ALA A 733 -11.73 5.54 -37.63
C ALA A 733 -11.65 6.76 -36.68
N HIS A 734 -10.45 7.28 -36.40
CA HIS A 734 -10.31 8.51 -35.61
C HIS A 734 -10.92 9.73 -36.31
N ASN A 735 -10.63 9.89 -37.61
CA ASN A 735 -11.10 11.03 -38.39
C ASN A 735 -12.62 11.02 -38.56
N LYS A 736 -13.23 9.87 -38.84
CA LYS A 736 -14.70 9.75 -38.93
C LYS A 736 -15.41 10.03 -37.60
N MET A 737 -14.76 9.74 -36.45
CA MET A 737 -15.29 10.12 -35.13
C MET A 737 -15.18 11.64 -34.86
N LEU A 738 -14.20 12.35 -35.42
CA LEU A 738 -14.12 13.82 -35.34
C LEU A 738 -15.20 14.48 -36.20
N GLU A 739 -15.43 13.93 -37.41
CA GLU A 739 -16.50 14.35 -38.32
C GLU A 739 -17.88 14.20 -37.66
N PHE A 740 -18.17 13.03 -37.06
CA PHE A 740 -19.39 12.74 -36.30
C PHE A 740 -19.64 13.68 -35.10
N GLU A 741 -18.59 14.34 -34.59
CA GLU A 741 -18.64 15.32 -33.51
C GLU A 741 -18.65 16.78 -34.00
N ASN A 742 -18.75 17.03 -35.32
CA ASN A 742 -18.60 18.35 -35.96
C ASN A 742 -17.31 19.10 -35.52
N SER A 743 -16.28 18.39 -35.11
CA SER A 743 -15.05 18.99 -34.56
C SER A 743 -14.06 19.30 -35.68
N SER A 744 -13.76 20.58 -35.88
CA SER A 744 -12.64 21.00 -36.72
C SER A 744 -11.33 20.45 -36.17
N ALA A 745 -10.35 20.23 -37.05
CA ALA A 745 -9.06 19.63 -36.71
C ALA A 745 -8.14 20.63 -35.97
N GLU A 746 -8.49 21.00 -34.73
CA GLU A 746 -7.63 21.80 -33.87
C GLU A 746 -6.39 21.02 -33.43
N VAL A 747 -5.34 21.10 -34.26
CA VAL A 747 -3.97 20.86 -33.85
C VAL A 747 -3.62 21.91 -32.79
N ASN A 748 -3.64 21.48 -31.53
CA ASN A 748 -3.42 22.34 -30.38
C ASN A 748 -2.01 22.97 -30.47
N LYS A 749 -1.91 24.29 -30.66
CA LYS A 749 -0.65 24.98 -31.01
C LYS A 749 0.47 24.84 -29.96
N SER A 750 0.14 24.40 -28.74
CA SER A 750 1.09 24.08 -27.67
C SER A 750 1.73 22.68 -27.77
N GLU A 751 1.14 21.74 -28.52
CA GLU A 751 1.58 20.34 -28.58
C GLU A 751 1.78 19.90 -30.04
N LYS A 752 3.04 19.70 -30.46
CA LYS A 752 3.40 19.33 -31.85
C LYS A 752 3.06 17.87 -32.24
N ARG A 753 1.99 17.27 -31.70
CA ARG A 753 1.57 15.88 -31.99
C ARG A 753 0.03 15.72 -31.95
N PRO A 754 -0.59 14.98 -32.89
CA PRO A 754 -2.02 14.69 -32.85
C PRO A 754 -2.39 13.70 -31.75
N LYS A 755 -3.64 13.77 -31.27
CA LYS A 755 -4.19 12.87 -30.23
C LYS A 755 -4.38 11.47 -30.79
N GLN A 756 -3.86 10.44 -30.10
CA GLN A 756 -3.90 9.06 -30.59
C GLN A 756 -5.28 8.39 -30.39
N PRO A 757 -5.74 7.52 -31.32
CA PRO A 757 -6.93 6.69 -31.16
C PRO A 757 -6.71 5.54 -30.16
N LEU A 758 -6.80 5.86 -28.87
CA LEU A 758 -6.76 4.88 -27.79
C LEU A 758 -8.16 4.25 -27.59
N ILE A 759 -8.22 2.94 -27.36
CA ILE A 759 -9.49 2.17 -27.33
C ILE A 759 -10.51 2.72 -26.31
N LEU A 760 -10.07 3.10 -25.11
CA LEU A 760 -10.97 3.67 -24.09
C LEU A 760 -11.59 5.00 -24.53
N ALA A 761 -10.78 5.90 -25.09
CA ALA A 761 -11.23 7.22 -25.50
C ALA A 761 -12.15 7.14 -26.74
N LEU A 762 -11.73 6.41 -27.77
CA LEU A 762 -12.47 6.27 -29.02
C LEU A 762 -13.75 5.44 -28.81
N GLY A 763 -13.66 4.29 -28.14
CA GLY A 763 -14.81 3.40 -27.89
C GLY A 763 -15.91 4.03 -27.03
N THR A 764 -15.55 4.97 -26.15
CA THR A 764 -16.50 5.75 -25.34
C THR A 764 -17.21 6.83 -26.17
N ARG A 765 -16.49 7.54 -27.05
CA ARG A 765 -17.07 8.49 -28.03
C ARG A 765 -18.07 7.78 -28.95
N ILE A 766 -17.66 6.65 -29.52
CA ILE A 766 -18.52 5.79 -30.36
C ILE A 766 -19.77 5.34 -29.59
N LYS A 767 -19.64 4.96 -28.31
CA LYS A 767 -20.78 4.52 -27.48
C LYS A 767 -21.88 5.58 -27.35
N GLU A 768 -21.52 6.86 -27.15
CA GLU A 768 -22.50 7.94 -27.06
C GLU A 768 -23.06 8.30 -28.46
N TYR A 769 -22.28 8.18 -29.53
CA TYR A 769 -22.77 8.32 -30.92
C TYR A 769 -23.79 7.22 -31.28
N LYS A 770 -23.47 5.93 -31.03
CA LYS A 770 -24.41 4.80 -31.26
C LYS A 770 -25.73 4.97 -30.50
N LYS A 771 -25.68 5.55 -29.30
CA LYS A 771 -26.88 5.89 -28.50
C LYS A 771 -27.68 7.06 -29.10
N ARG A 772 -27.03 8.04 -29.75
CA ARG A 772 -27.70 9.08 -30.53
C ARG A 772 -28.44 8.46 -31.73
N CYS A 773 -27.78 7.57 -32.49
CA CYS A 773 -28.41 6.80 -33.57
C CYS A 773 -29.61 5.98 -33.08
N TRP A 774 -29.43 5.22 -32.00
CA TRP A 774 -30.50 4.42 -31.38
C TRP A 774 -31.73 5.27 -31.01
N THR A 775 -31.50 6.47 -30.46
CA THR A 775 -32.56 7.40 -30.05
C THR A 775 -33.29 7.99 -31.26
N ALA A 776 -32.55 8.38 -32.31
CA ALA A 776 -33.13 8.94 -33.54
C ALA A 776 -33.91 7.90 -34.36
N GLN A 777 -33.48 6.64 -34.34
CA GLN A 777 -34.11 5.54 -35.07
C GLN A 777 -35.25 4.84 -34.29
N GLY A 778 -35.54 5.24 -33.04
CA GLY A 778 -36.67 4.72 -32.25
C GLY A 778 -36.63 3.20 -31.98
N GLN A 779 -35.45 2.58 -31.96
CA GLN A 779 -35.30 1.12 -31.96
C GLN A 779 -35.60 0.47 -30.61
N ASN A 780 -36.43 -0.57 -30.58
CA ASN A 780 -36.57 -1.44 -29.41
C ASN A 780 -35.30 -2.29 -29.22
N GLY A 781 -34.51 -2.01 -28.18
CA GLY A 781 -33.26 -2.72 -27.90
C GLY A 781 -32.37 -2.00 -26.89
N LYS A 782 -31.08 -2.37 -26.83
CA LYS A 782 -30.06 -1.63 -26.05
C LYS A 782 -29.28 -0.71 -26.98
N ALA A 783 -29.00 0.51 -26.50
CA ALA A 783 -28.26 1.53 -27.25
C ALA A 783 -26.81 1.15 -27.65
N CYS A 784 -26.25 0.05 -27.15
CA CYS A 784 -24.96 -0.48 -27.62
C CYS A 784 -25.07 -1.32 -28.90
N ASP A 785 -26.27 -1.80 -29.23
CA ASP A 785 -26.53 -2.81 -30.27
C ASP A 785 -27.10 -2.19 -31.56
N ALA A 786 -27.45 -0.90 -31.55
CA ALA A 786 -27.76 -0.11 -32.75
C ALA A 786 -26.57 -0.13 -33.74
N LYS A 787 -26.80 0.23 -35.01
CA LYS A 787 -25.73 0.33 -36.01
C LYS A 787 -25.13 1.72 -36.03
N ILE A 788 -23.83 1.83 -36.34
CA ILE A 788 -23.24 3.10 -36.79
C ILE A 788 -23.85 3.45 -38.16
N ILE A 789 -24.41 4.65 -38.27
CA ILE A 789 -24.92 5.29 -39.49
C ILE A 789 -24.18 6.61 -39.72
N ASP A 790 -24.24 7.13 -40.95
CA ASP A 790 -23.58 8.39 -41.27
C ASP A 790 -24.25 9.59 -40.56
N LEU A 791 -23.54 10.71 -40.42
CA LEU A 791 -24.03 11.90 -39.76
C LEU A 791 -25.16 12.58 -40.56
N GLU A 792 -25.18 12.47 -41.89
CA GLU A 792 -26.28 12.99 -42.71
C GLU A 792 -27.55 12.12 -42.58
N GLU A 793 -27.39 10.80 -42.60
CA GLU A 793 -28.46 9.83 -42.32
C GLU A 793 -29.03 10.01 -40.89
N LEU A 794 -28.15 10.23 -39.91
CA LEU A 794 -28.55 10.53 -38.54
C LEU A 794 -29.38 11.82 -38.44
N ARG A 795 -28.99 12.87 -39.17
CA ARG A 795 -29.75 14.13 -39.22
C ARG A 795 -31.13 13.92 -39.85
N SER A 796 -31.28 13.12 -40.90
CA SER A 796 -32.59 12.87 -41.51
C SER A 796 -33.54 12.11 -40.56
N PHE A 797 -33.02 11.15 -39.77
CA PHE A 797 -33.78 10.52 -38.68
C PHE A 797 -34.14 11.52 -37.55
N GLU A 798 -33.20 12.36 -37.10
CA GLU A 798 -33.46 13.37 -36.07
C GLU A 798 -34.53 14.41 -36.51
N ILE A 799 -34.55 14.75 -37.81
CA ILE A 799 -35.56 15.60 -38.44
C ILE A 799 -36.93 14.90 -38.49
N ALA A 800 -36.97 13.65 -38.97
CA ALA A 800 -38.21 12.87 -39.06
C ALA A 800 -38.84 12.61 -37.68
N ALA A 801 -38.02 12.47 -36.63
CA ALA A 801 -38.48 12.32 -35.26
C ALA A 801 -39.00 13.62 -34.61
N ASN A 802 -38.60 14.81 -35.11
CA ASN A 802 -38.94 16.11 -34.51
C ASN A 802 -39.28 17.21 -35.55
N PRO A 803 -40.27 17.00 -36.44
CA PRO A 803 -40.64 17.96 -37.47
C PRO A 803 -41.11 19.29 -36.85
N GLY A 804 -40.33 20.36 -37.04
CA GLY A 804 -40.62 21.71 -36.56
C GLY A 804 -39.49 22.39 -35.75
N THR A 805 -38.47 21.65 -35.29
CA THR A 805 -37.32 22.26 -34.59
C THR A 805 -36.36 22.91 -35.60
N PRO A 806 -35.90 24.18 -35.42
CA PRO A 806 -34.88 24.80 -36.27
C PRO A 806 -33.49 24.16 -36.09
N ASP A 807 -32.68 24.09 -37.16
CA ASP A 807 -31.41 23.35 -37.18
C ASP A 807 -30.45 23.63 -36.02
N GLY A 808 -30.22 24.91 -35.70
CA GLY A 808 -29.33 25.31 -34.60
C GLY A 808 -29.73 24.79 -33.22
N ASN A 809 -30.99 24.38 -33.02
CA ASN A 809 -31.50 23.88 -31.74
C ASN A 809 -31.59 22.34 -31.67
N ARG A 810 -31.39 21.61 -32.77
CA ARG A 810 -31.61 20.15 -32.85
C ARG A 810 -30.65 19.36 -31.94
N SER A 811 -29.40 19.79 -31.78
CA SER A 811 -28.41 19.13 -30.91
C SER A 811 -28.60 19.41 -29.40
N ILE A 812 -29.22 20.54 -29.04
CA ILE A 812 -29.31 21.02 -27.65
C ILE A 812 -30.35 20.21 -26.86
N LEU A 813 -31.44 19.80 -27.49
CA LEU A 813 -32.53 19.05 -26.84
C LEU A 813 -32.10 17.71 -26.24
N LEU A 814 -31.09 17.04 -26.81
CA LEU A 814 -30.56 15.77 -26.28
C LEU A 814 -29.62 15.94 -25.08
N GLN A 815 -28.95 17.09 -24.90
CA GLN A 815 -28.09 17.31 -23.73
C GLN A 815 -28.89 17.36 -22.42
N ASN A 816 -30.11 17.90 -22.47
CA ASN A 816 -31.00 18.02 -21.30
C ASN A 816 -31.47 16.68 -20.71
N LEU A 817 -31.36 15.56 -21.43
CA LEU A 817 -31.65 14.23 -20.87
C LEU A 817 -30.62 13.75 -19.83
N ARG A 818 -29.45 14.40 -19.70
CA ARG A 818 -28.52 14.13 -18.58
C ARG A 818 -29.10 14.55 -17.21
N GLY A 819 -30.16 15.36 -17.17
CA GLY A 819 -30.80 15.82 -15.93
C GLY A 819 -31.84 14.86 -15.32
N ARG A 820 -32.37 13.87 -16.07
CA ARG A 820 -33.48 12.99 -15.61
C ARG A 820 -33.07 11.53 -15.45
N ALA A 821 -32.20 11.28 -14.46
CA ALA A 821 -31.86 9.94 -13.98
C ALA A 821 -31.75 9.84 -12.43
N LYS A 822 -32.45 10.73 -11.71
CA LYS A 822 -32.46 10.80 -10.22
C LYS A 822 -33.85 11.07 -9.62
N SER A 823 -34.89 10.41 -10.12
CA SER A 823 -36.18 10.30 -9.43
C SER A 823 -36.99 9.14 -10.03
N GLY A 824 -37.60 8.32 -9.17
CA GLY A 824 -38.48 7.22 -9.60
C GLY A 824 -38.06 5.83 -9.10
N PHE A 825 -38.42 5.51 -7.86
CA PHE A 825 -38.73 4.12 -7.49
C PHE A 825 -39.84 4.10 -6.43
N PHE A 826 -41.08 4.28 -6.90
CA PHE A 826 -42.29 4.06 -6.12
C PHE A 826 -43.38 3.52 -7.04
N SER A 827 -43.38 2.20 -7.23
CA SER A 827 -44.52 1.45 -7.77
C SER A 827 -44.26 -0.05 -7.60
N HIS A 828 -44.70 -0.60 -6.47
CA HIS A 828 -45.35 -1.90 -6.42
C HIS A 828 -46.26 -1.90 -5.19
N LEU A 829 -47.53 -2.23 -5.39
CA LEU A 829 -48.57 -2.15 -4.38
C LEU A 829 -49.33 -3.46 -4.44
N PHE A 830 -49.17 -4.31 -3.42
CA PHE A 830 -50.06 -5.45 -3.21
C PHE A 830 -50.34 -5.64 -1.71
N THR A 831 -51.61 -5.37 -1.41
CA THR A 831 -52.44 -5.72 -0.26
C THR A 831 -51.86 -6.66 0.81
N LEU A 832 -51.86 -6.18 2.06
CA LEU A 832 -52.35 -6.96 3.20
C LEU A 832 -52.80 -5.99 4.32
N SER A 833 -54.00 -6.20 4.85
CA SER A 833 -54.64 -5.33 5.84
C SER A 833 -54.75 -6.03 7.20
N ILE A 834 -54.32 -5.36 8.28
CA ILE A 834 -54.82 -5.58 9.64
C ILE A 834 -54.96 -4.21 10.32
N ASN A 835 -56.03 -4.02 11.09
CA ASN A 835 -56.32 -2.79 11.83
C ASN A 835 -55.52 -2.73 13.14
N TYR A 836 -55.34 -1.53 13.70
CA TYR A 836 -55.82 -1.26 15.07
C TYR A 836 -56.01 0.24 15.32
N GLU A 837 -56.93 0.59 16.21
CA GLU A 837 -57.24 1.95 16.61
C GLU A 837 -56.39 2.41 17.81
N GLY A 838 -56.28 3.72 18.03
CA GLY A 838 -55.55 4.29 19.16
C GLY A 838 -55.54 5.81 19.15
N SER A 839 -56.60 6.43 19.69
CA SER A 839 -56.68 7.87 19.85
C SER A 839 -56.09 8.32 21.19
N LEU A 840 -55.54 9.55 21.23
CA LEU A 840 -55.54 10.38 22.44
C LEU A 840 -55.20 11.83 22.12
N THR A 841 -56.13 12.74 22.41
CA THR A 841 -55.96 14.20 22.31
C THR A 841 -55.88 14.80 23.71
N VAL A 842 -54.83 15.57 23.99
CA VAL A 842 -54.76 16.48 25.14
C VAL A 842 -54.17 17.82 24.69
N SER A 843 -54.69 18.91 25.23
CA SER A 843 -54.37 20.30 24.88
C SER A 843 -53.85 21.06 26.10
N ARG A 844 -52.95 22.04 25.91
CA ARG A 844 -53.10 23.40 26.47
C ARG A 844 -52.05 24.41 25.94
N GLN A 845 -52.34 25.69 26.18
CA GLN A 845 -51.64 26.88 25.68
C GLN A 845 -50.58 27.44 26.66
N PRO A 846 -49.67 28.34 26.20
CA PRO A 846 -48.64 28.97 27.02
C PRO A 846 -49.06 30.30 27.70
N PRO A 847 -48.32 30.78 28.71
CA PRO A 847 -48.42 32.15 29.25
C PRO A 847 -47.33 33.11 28.69
N PRO A 848 -47.57 34.44 28.68
CA PRO A 848 -46.64 35.45 28.14
C PRO A 848 -45.97 36.34 29.20
N GLY A 849 -45.00 37.18 28.79
CA GLY A 849 -44.48 38.28 29.60
C GLY A 849 -43.50 39.21 28.86
N MET A 850 -43.78 40.52 28.81
CA MET A 850 -42.87 41.57 28.33
C MET A 850 -42.26 42.34 29.51
N THR A 851 -41.04 42.86 29.33
CA THR A 851 -40.72 44.24 29.74
C THR A 851 -39.52 44.79 28.97
N LYS A 852 -39.51 46.10 28.70
CA LYS A 852 -38.39 46.84 28.09
C LYS A 852 -37.72 47.70 29.15
N ILE A 853 -36.38 47.78 29.13
CA ILE A 853 -35.62 48.96 29.59
C ILE A 853 -34.56 49.27 28.52
N SER A 854 -34.18 50.54 28.36
CA SER A 854 -33.39 51.06 27.24
C SER A 854 -32.15 51.84 27.68
N SER A 855 -31.13 51.84 26.81
CA SER A 855 -30.04 52.86 26.68
C SER A 855 -29.10 53.04 27.90
N THR A 856 -27.84 53.51 27.78
CA THR A 856 -27.10 54.25 26.74
C THR A 856 -25.63 53.76 26.55
N HIS A 857 -24.92 54.33 25.56
CA HIS A 857 -23.46 54.24 25.29
C HIS A 857 -22.58 55.05 26.30
N PRO A 858 -21.21 55.05 26.26
CA PRO A 858 -20.28 54.56 25.22
C PRO A 858 -19.06 53.72 25.69
N ARG A 859 -18.16 53.37 24.75
CA ARG A 859 -16.79 52.86 24.99
C ARG A 859 -15.76 54.02 25.04
N PRO A 860 -14.57 53.77 25.63
CA PRO A 860 -13.30 54.20 25.00
C PRO A 860 -12.32 53.03 24.79
N ILE A 861 -11.08 53.33 24.35
CA ILE A 861 -10.17 52.41 23.63
C ILE A 861 -8.82 52.18 24.37
N ASN A 862 -8.27 50.96 24.20
CA ASN A 862 -6.89 50.49 24.44
C ASN A 862 -6.01 51.11 25.54
N ARG A 863 -5.58 50.26 26.50
CA ARG A 863 -4.14 50.05 26.78
C ARG A 863 -3.82 48.58 27.05
N ILE A 864 -2.88 48.03 26.29
CA ILE A 864 -2.18 46.76 26.57
C ILE A 864 -0.95 47.08 27.45
N SER A 865 -0.34 46.04 28.05
CA SER A 865 1.08 45.94 28.50
C SER A 865 1.39 45.74 29.99
N THR A 866 0.43 45.43 30.89
CA THR A 866 0.77 45.28 32.34
C THR A 866 0.27 44.01 33.04
N ILE A 867 -0.64 43.22 32.46
CA ILE A 867 -1.29 42.08 33.17
C ILE A 867 -0.57 40.73 32.97
N ILE A 868 0.17 40.54 31.86
CA ILE A 868 0.78 39.25 31.51
C ILE A 868 1.96 38.87 32.43
N ILE A 869 2.69 39.85 32.98
CA ILE A 869 3.82 39.60 33.89
C ILE A 869 3.34 39.18 35.30
N ALA A 870 2.16 39.64 35.74
CA ALA A 870 1.63 39.31 37.06
C ALA A 870 1.19 37.84 37.18
N LEU A 871 0.55 37.28 36.14
CA LEU A 871 0.06 35.90 36.15
C LEU A 871 1.18 34.85 36.06
N LEU A 872 2.33 35.20 35.48
CA LEU A 872 3.51 34.34 35.45
C LEU A 872 4.23 34.23 36.81
N PHE A 873 4.02 35.17 37.73
CA PHE A 873 4.70 35.15 39.03
C PHE A 873 4.00 34.26 40.09
N CYS A 874 2.68 34.07 39.98
CA CYS A 874 1.94 33.18 40.88
C CYS A 874 2.18 31.69 40.59
N ALA A 875 2.18 31.30 39.31
CA ALA A 875 2.29 29.89 38.90
C ALA A 875 3.64 29.23 39.24
N VAL A 876 4.71 30.03 39.43
CA VAL A 876 6.04 29.52 39.78
C VAL A 876 6.18 29.21 41.28
N LEU A 877 5.35 29.81 42.14
CA LEU A 877 5.42 29.58 43.59
C LEU A 877 4.68 28.32 44.06
N GLU A 878 3.58 27.91 43.42
CA GLU A 878 2.93 26.62 43.72
C GLU A 878 3.80 25.42 43.30
N LEU A 879 4.54 25.54 42.18
CA LEU A 879 5.41 24.47 41.66
C LEU A 879 6.66 24.21 42.52
N LEU A 880 6.99 25.08 43.48
CA LEU A 880 8.06 24.85 44.45
C LEU A 880 7.57 24.26 45.78
N TYR A 881 6.26 24.20 46.03
CA TYR A 881 5.70 23.76 47.32
C TYR A 881 5.28 22.27 47.36
N LEU A 882 5.26 21.59 46.20
CA LEU A 882 4.80 20.20 46.06
C LEU A 882 5.91 19.15 45.89
N LYS A 883 7.19 19.52 46.03
CA LYS A 883 8.32 18.60 45.79
C LYS A 883 8.87 17.88 47.03
N ASP A 884 8.42 18.26 48.24
CA ASP A 884 9.01 17.82 49.52
C ASP A 884 8.17 16.80 50.32
N LYS A 885 7.06 16.26 49.79
CA LYS A 885 6.22 15.28 50.52
C LYS A 885 6.46 13.80 50.18
N ASP A 886 6.92 13.47 48.98
CA ASP A 886 7.03 12.07 48.54
C ASP A 886 8.17 11.29 49.26
N ASN A 887 9.18 11.99 49.78
CA ASN A 887 10.29 11.36 50.51
C ASN A 887 9.96 11.01 51.97
N ALA A 888 8.84 11.49 52.53
CA ALA A 888 8.44 11.17 53.91
C ALA A 888 7.64 9.87 54.00
N VAL A 889 6.60 9.73 53.16
CA VAL A 889 5.63 8.61 53.21
C VAL A 889 6.30 7.27 52.88
N LYS A 890 7.33 7.27 52.01
CA LYS A 890 8.00 6.05 51.57
C LYS A 890 8.71 5.30 52.71
N ASN A 891 9.27 6.03 53.68
CA ASN A 891 10.07 5.43 54.76
C ASN A 891 9.22 4.82 55.89
N GLU A 892 7.97 5.29 56.10
CA GLU A 892 7.06 4.67 57.08
C GLU A 892 6.54 3.30 56.60
N VAL A 893 6.26 3.16 55.29
CA VAL A 893 5.75 1.91 54.71
C VAL A 893 6.81 0.81 54.73
N GLU A 894 8.07 1.10 54.40
CA GLU A 894 9.16 0.13 54.45
C GLU A 894 9.50 -0.31 55.89
N SER A 895 9.25 0.55 56.89
CA SER A 895 9.37 0.17 58.31
C SER A 895 8.26 -0.78 58.77
N ALA A 896 7.01 -0.52 58.37
CA ALA A 896 5.85 -1.34 58.74
C ALA A 896 5.91 -2.78 58.19
N VAL A 897 6.44 -2.97 56.98
CA VAL A 897 6.55 -4.30 56.34
C VAL A 897 7.57 -5.21 57.05
N ASN A 898 8.69 -4.65 57.50
CA ASN A 898 9.75 -5.43 58.16
C ASN A 898 9.40 -5.89 59.59
N ALA A 899 8.37 -5.33 60.22
CA ALA A 899 7.96 -5.67 61.58
C ALA A 899 7.10 -6.95 61.71
N ALA A 900 6.58 -7.49 60.59
CA ALA A 900 5.55 -8.54 60.61
C ALA A 900 6.07 -9.97 60.36
N GLN A 901 7.37 -10.18 60.14
CA GLN A 901 7.90 -11.42 59.54
C GLN A 901 8.83 -12.26 60.44
N VAL A 902 8.58 -12.28 61.77
CA VAL A 902 9.29 -13.19 62.70
C VAL A 902 8.35 -13.76 63.77
N GLN A 903 7.82 -14.98 63.56
CA GLN A 903 7.68 -16.02 64.60
C GLN A 903 7.02 -17.35 64.11
N PHE A 904 7.42 -18.44 64.78
CA PHE A 904 6.81 -19.81 64.85
C PHE A 904 6.62 -20.69 63.60
N GLN A 905 7.58 -21.61 63.42
CA GLN A 905 7.36 -23.06 63.25
C GLN A 905 7.44 -23.75 64.65
N PRO A 906 7.28 -25.11 64.83
CA PRO A 906 6.88 -26.19 63.91
C PRO A 906 5.78 -27.18 64.47
N GLN A 907 5.53 -28.27 63.73
CA GLN A 907 5.34 -29.69 64.15
C GLN A 907 4.02 -30.42 63.76
N HIS A 908 4.20 -31.63 63.20
CA HIS A 908 3.40 -32.88 63.28
C HIS A 908 1.85 -32.83 63.23
N ASN A 909 1.18 -33.63 62.39
CA ASN A 909 1.26 -35.11 62.42
C ASN A 909 0.69 -35.82 61.16
N GLU A 910 0.85 -37.14 61.09
CA GLU A 910 0.29 -38.05 60.07
C GLU A 910 -1.20 -38.37 60.30
N MET A 911 -1.96 -38.68 59.24
CA MET A 911 -2.82 -39.90 59.22
C MET A 911 -3.48 -40.22 57.85
N MET A 912 -3.62 -41.54 57.61
CA MET A 912 -4.59 -42.25 56.75
C MET A 912 -4.64 -42.06 55.22
N ARG A 913 -4.46 -43.20 54.54
CA ARG A 913 -4.92 -43.50 53.17
C ARG A 913 -6.38 -44.02 53.20
N SER A 914 -6.92 -44.36 52.02
CA SER A 914 -8.25 -44.97 51.74
C SER A 914 -9.43 -43.98 51.83
N ASN A 915 -10.49 -44.08 51.02
CA ASN A 915 -11.01 -45.25 50.28
C ASN A 915 -11.19 -45.04 48.77
N ALA A 916 -11.34 -46.15 48.04
CA ALA A 916 -11.78 -46.18 46.65
C ALA A 916 -13.28 -46.48 46.55
N VAL A 917 -13.92 -46.04 45.46
CA VAL A 917 -15.24 -46.52 45.01
C VAL A 917 -15.16 -46.81 43.52
N GLN A 918 -15.69 -47.96 43.09
CA GLN A 918 -15.71 -48.41 41.70
C GLN A 918 -17.01 -48.02 41.01
N SER A 919 -16.98 -47.76 39.70
CA SER A 919 -18.14 -48.00 38.83
C SER A 919 -17.75 -48.31 37.38
N VAL A 920 -17.63 -49.61 37.10
CA VAL A 920 -18.10 -50.33 35.88
C VAL A 920 -17.69 -49.82 34.48
N ALA A 921 -17.16 -50.75 33.68
CA ALA A 921 -16.91 -50.63 32.24
C ALA A 921 -17.28 -51.93 31.49
N MET A 922 -17.02 -51.99 30.17
CA MET A 922 -17.22 -53.08 29.17
C MET A 922 -18.51 -53.01 28.33
N PRO A 923 -18.57 -53.67 27.13
CA PRO A 923 -17.50 -54.38 26.40
C PRO A 923 -17.03 -53.64 25.11
N PHE A 924 -15.90 -53.92 24.43
CA PHE A 924 -15.04 -55.11 24.16
C PHE A 924 -15.40 -55.95 22.91
N GLU A 925 -14.49 -55.99 21.93
CA GLU A 925 -14.30 -57.09 20.96
C GLU A 925 -12.78 -57.46 20.88
N LYS A 926 -12.45 -58.61 20.28
CA LYS A 926 -11.14 -59.31 20.38
C LYS A 926 -10.38 -59.31 19.04
N ARG A 927 -9.04 -59.15 18.97
CA ARG A 927 -7.91 -60.00 19.45
C ARG A 927 -7.80 -61.34 18.69
N PRO A 928 -6.62 -61.70 18.13
CA PRO A 928 -5.56 -62.44 18.85
C PRO A 928 -4.15 -61.79 18.66
N GLU A 929 -3.04 -62.05 19.37
CA GLU A 929 -2.41 -63.25 20.01
C GLU A 929 -1.89 -64.30 19.00
N ASP A 930 -0.63 -64.78 19.00
CA ASP A 930 0.55 -64.55 19.85
C ASP A 930 1.86 -64.75 19.04
N ALA A 931 2.95 -64.01 19.34
CA ALA A 931 4.31 -64.35 18.89
C ALA A 931 5.45 -63.62 19.66
N ALA A 932 5.98 -64.27 20.71
CA ALA A 932 7.31 -64.06 21.34
C ALA A 932 7.68 -62.68 21.96
N ILE A 933 8.54 -62.72 22.99
CA ILE A 933 8.91 -61.58 23.85
C ILE A 933 10.37 -61.14 23.59
N SER A 934 10.63 -59.83 23.51
CA SER A 934 11.96 -59.26 23.76
C SER A 934 11.90 -57.79 24.24
N GLY A 935 12.64 -57.48 25.31
CA GLY A 935 13.01 -56.11 25.73
C GLY A 935 11.92 -55.24 26.40
N PRO A 936 12.23 -54.52 27.50
CA PRO A 936 11.36 -53.47 28.03
C PRO A 936 11.61 -52.12 27.33
N ASN A 937 10.57 -51.59 26.69
CA ASN A 937 10.45 -50.18 26.27
C ASN A 937 11.64 -49.55 25.53
N ALA A 938 12.03 -50.13 24.39
CA ALA A 938 12.46 -49.28 23.28
C ALA A 938 11.20 -48.57 22.73
N VAL A 939 11.06 -47.27 22.97
CA VAL A 939 10.09 -46.47 22.19
C VAL A 939 10.67 -46.39 20.78
N GLN A 940 9.98 -47.00 19.82
CA GLN A 940 10.42 -46.99 18.42
C GLN A 940 10.31 -45.55 17.89
N GLU A 941 11.45 -44.86 17.81
CA GLU A 941 11.48 -43.45 17.39
C GLU A 941 10.91 -43.32 15.99
N THR A 942 9.87 -42.50 15.87
CA THR A 942 9.19 -42.28 14.59
C THR A 942 10.14 -41.53 13.67
N CYS A 943 10.30 -42.01 12.43
CA CYS A 943 11.08 -41.28 11.44
C CYS A 943 10.31 -40.05 10.98
N CYS A 944 10.98 -38.90 10.91
CA CYS A 944 10.37 -37.66 10.41
C CYS A 944 10.78 -37.36 8.96
N ILE A 945 12.02 -37.73 8.61
CA ILE A 945 12.61 -37.53 7.29
C ILE A 945 13.28 -38.85 6.90
N GLU A 946 12.64 -39.59 6.00
CA GLU A 946 13.16 -40.84 5.43
C GLU A 946 14.31 -40.54 4.45
N CYS A 947 15.31 -41.41 4.38
CA CYS A 947 16.38 -41.30 3.39
C CYS A 947 15.89 -41.76 2.01
N THR A 948 16.28 -41.03 0.95
CA THR A 948 16.08 -41.50 -0.43
C THR A 948 17.10 -42.59 -0.80
N PHE A 949 18.29 -42.53 -0.21
CA PHE A 949 19.32 -43.56 -0.31
C PHE A 949 20.08 -43.72 1.02
N PRO A 950 20.26 -44.97 1.52
CA PRO A 950 19.52 -46.17 1.13
C PRO A 950 18.03 -46.05 1.50
N GLN A 951 17.16 -46.74 0.75
CA GLN A 951 15.72 -46.69 0.98
C GLN A 951 15.33 -47.42 2.28
N ASN A 952 14.29 -46.91 2.96
CA ASN A 952 13.76 -47.41 4.23
C ASN A 952 14.66 -47.17 5.47
N GLU A 953 15.79 -46.47 5.32
CA GLU A 953 16.55 -45.92 6.44
C GLU A 953 16.02 -44.54 6.84
N CYS A 954 16.15 -44.19 8.12
CA CYS A 954 15.77 -42.86 8.60
C CYS A 954 16.93 -41.86 8.53
N CYS A 955 16.69 -40.67 7.98
CA CYS A 955 17.69 -39.62 7.91
C CYS A 955 17.62 -38.68 9.13
N LEU A 956 16.42 -38.35 9.62
CA LEU A 956 16.19 -37.68 10.91
C LEU A 956 14.91 -38.18 11.59
N PHE A 957 14.98 -38.46 12.90
CA PHE A 957 13.83 -38.87 13.71
C PHE A 957 12.98 -37.68 14.15
N CYS A 958 11.73 -37.90 14.54
CA CYS A 958 10.85 -36.84 15.08
C CYS A 958 11.38 -36.21 16.38
N SER A 959 12.34 -36.86 17.05
CA SER A 959 13.06 -36.32 18.21
C SER A 959 14.21 -35.38 17.81
N ASP A 960 14.69 -35.43 16.57
CA ASP A 960 15.78 -34.59 16.02
C ASP A 960 15.28 -33.27 15.44
N VAL A 961 14.17 -33.31 14.71
CA VAL A 961 13.56 -32.14 14.04
C VAL A 961 13.17 -31.10 15.09
N SER A 962 13.72 -29.89 14.96
CA SER A 962 13.41 -28.77 15.86
C SER A 962 12.08 -28.09 15.51
N SER A 963 11.58 -27.23 16.40
CA SER A 963 10.28 -26.59 16.20
C SER A 963 10.31 -25.56 15.07
N PRO A 964 9.19 -25.30 14.37
CA PRO A 964 9.12 -24.27 13.33
C PRO A 964 9.62 -22.89 13.80
N ARG A 965 9.46 -22.56 15.08
CA ARG A 965 10.02 -21.34 15.70
C ARG A 965 11.55 -21.31 15.70
N GLU A 966 12.23 -22.44 15.92
CA GLU A 966 13.68 -22.54 15.87
C GLU A 966 14.18 -22.45 14.42
N HIS A 967 13.47 -23.07 13.47
CA HIS A 967 13.68 -22.87 12.04
C HIS A 967 13.50 -21.40 11.62
N ASP A 968 12.42 -20.74 12.03
CA ASP A 968 12.14 -19.33 11.70
C ASP A 968 13.21 -18.38 12.26
N LEU A 969 13.70 -18.62 13.48
CA LEU A 969 14.81 -17.86 14.09
C LEU A 969 16.14 -18.07 13.34
N LEU A 970 16.39 -19.28 12.84
CA LEU A 970 17.51 -19.56 11.96
C LEU A 970 17.40 -18.81 10.63
N MET A 971 16.22 -18.82 9.98
CA MET A 971 15.97 -18.07 8.74
C MET A 971 16.19 -16.57 8.92
N ALA A 972 15.73 -16.00 10.04
CA ALA A 972 15.95 -14.59 10.36
C ALA A 972 17.44 -14.26 10.58
N SER A 973 18.20 -15.18 11.21
CA SER A 973 19.65 -15.02 11.42
C SER A 973 20.44 -15.04 10.11
N MET A 974 20.08 -15.94 9.19
CA MET A 974 20.66 -15.99 7.83
C MET A 974 20.25 -14.78 6.97
N GLU A 975 19.01 -14.30 7.11
CA GLU A 975 18.55 -13.09 6.42
C GLU A 975 19.29 -11.83 6.89
N GLY A 976 19.63 -11.75 8.18
CA GLY A 976 20.47 -10.67 8.72
C GLY A 976 21.84 -10.59 8.03
N LEU A 977 22.51 -11.73 7.83
CA LEU A 977 23.77 -11.83 7.08
C LEU A 977 23.59 -11.42 5.61
N SER A 978 22.56 -11.94 4.94
CA SER A 978 22.23 -11.56 3.55
C SER A 978 22.00 -10.06 3.40
N HIS A 979 21.26 -9.45 4.34
CA HIS A 979 20.94 -8.02 4.33
C HIS A 979 22.18 -7.16 4.58
N TYR A 980 23.03 -7.53 5.55
CA TYR A 980 24.26 -6.82 5.86
C TYR A 980 25.25 -6.81 4.68
N ILE A 981 25.39 -7.94 3.98
CA ILE A 981 26.20 -8.01 2.75
C ILE A 981 25.57 -7.16 1.63
N MET A 982 24.25 -7.22 1.44
CA MET A 982 23.57 -6.40 0.43
C MET A 982 23.74 -4.91 0.69
N GLU A 983 23.55 -4.43 1.93
CA GLU A 983 23.65 -3.00 2.26
C GLU A 983 25.01 -2.43 1.83
N ASN A 984 26.08 -3.18 2.05
CA ASN A 984 27.45 -2.79 1.69
C ASN A 984 27.74 -2.92 0.17
N PHE A 985 27.30 -4.00 -0.51
CA PHE A 985 27.77 -4.34 -1.87
C PHE A 985 26.74 -4.25 -3.00
N HIS A 986 25.47 -3.91 -2.72
CA HIS A 986 24.41 -3.83 -3.74
C HIS A 986 24.74 -2.88 -4.89
N GLN A 987 25.62 -1.89 -4.74
CA GLN A 987 25.96 -0.97 -5.84
C GLN A 987 26.91 -1.63 -6.85
N GLU A 988 27.92 -2.35 -6.34
CA GLU A 988 29.01 -2.98 -7.08
C GLU A 988 28.58 -4.30 -7.77
N HIS A 989 27.63 -5.03 -7.17
CA HIS A 989 27.23 -6.35 -7.64
C HIS A 989 25.74 -6.39 -7.99
N SER A 990 25.43 -6.62 -9.27
CA SER A 990 24.05 -6.64 -9.77
C SER A 990 23.18 -7.73 -9.14
N TYR A 991 23.78 -8.86 -8.75
CA TYR A 991 23.11 -9.97 -8.08
C TYR A 991 22.80 -9.73 -6.59
N LEU A 992 23.29 -8.62 -6.01
CA LEU A 992 22.99 -8.19 -4.63
C LEU A 992 21.96 -7.05 -4.58
N LYS A 993 21.25 -6.76 -5.68
CA LYS A 993 20.27 -5.64 -5.79
C LYS A 993 18.84 -6.01 -5.39
N THR A 994 18.54 -7.29 -5.23
CA THR A 994 17.23 -7.87 -4.87
C THR A 994 17.30 -8.52 -3.48
N ARG A 995 16.19 -8.55 -2.72
CA ARG A 995 16.16 -9.16 -1.38
C ARG A 995 16.40 -10.68 -1.43
N ALA A 996 16.05 -11.33 -2.53
CA ALA A 996 16.67 -12.59 -2.89
C ALA A 996 18.05 -12.31 -3.51
N TRP A 997 19.13 -12.82 -2.92
CA TRP A 997 20.44 -12.91 -3.60
C TRP A 997 20.22 -13.61 -4.96
N ALA A 998 20.44 -12.89 -6.05
CA ALA A 998 19.64 -13.05 -7.27
C ALA A 998 19.91 -14.38 -7.99
N GLY A 999 19.14 -15.41 -7.65
CA GLY A 999 19.06 -16.66 -8.40
C GLY A 999 20.40 -17.37 -8.60
N ASN A 1000 21.17 -17.60 -7.54
CA ASN A 1000 22.25 -18.60 -7.51
C ASN A 1000 22.04 -19.65 -6.41
N SER A 1001 22.70 -20.81 -6.55
CA SER A 1001 22.33 -22.09 -5.93
C SER A 1001 22.90 -22.25 -4.52
N HIS A 1002 22.31 -21.61 -3.50
CA HIS A 1002 22.92 -21.53 -2.15
C HIS A 1002 21.92 -21.76 -1.00
N VAL A 1003 22.41 -22.37 0.09
CA VAL A 1003 21.63 -22.79 1.27
C VAL A 1003 20.79 -21.68 1.91
N GLY A 1004 21.29 -20.44 1.93
CA GLY A 1004 20.57 -19.27 2.48
C GLY A 1004 19.23 -18.92 1.78
N ASN A 1005 18.96 -19.50 0.60
CA ASN A 1005 17.67 -19.39 -0.11
C ASN A 1005 16.90 -20.73 -0.20
N ARG A 1006 17.35 -21.78 0.51
CA ARG A 1006 16.80 -23.15 0.45
C ARG A 1006 16.31 -23.61 1.85
N PRO A 1007 15.12 -23.18 2.34
CA PRO A 1007 14.70 -23.42 3.71
C PRO A 1007 14.74 -24.88 4.15
N ALA A 1008 14.25 -25.83 3.32
CA ALA A 1008 14.25 -27.26 3.65
C ALA A 1008 15.67 -27.87 3.77
N GLN A 1009 16.66 -27.32 3.06
CA GLN A 1009 18.05 -27.73 3.23
C GLN A 1009 18.62 -27.15 4.52
N ALA A 1010 18.43 -25.85 4.76
CA ALA A 1010 18.96 -25.18 5.93
C ALA A 1010 18.38 -25.73 7.25
N THR A 1011 17.10 -26.12 7.27
CA THR A 1011 16.49 -26.80 8.43
C THR A 1011 17.02 -28.23 8.59
N TYR A 1012 17.18 -29.00 7.51
CA TYR A 1012 17.84 -30.31 7.59
C TYR A 1012 19.25 -30.20 8.17
N TYR A 1013 20.07 -29.26 7.67
CA TYR A 1013 21.44 -29.05 8.15
C TYR A 1013 21.47 -28.67 9.63
N TYR A 1014 20.51 -27.85 10.09
CA TYR A 1014 20.35 -27.47 11.50
C TYR A 1014 19.95 -28.66 12.38
N ASP A 1015 18.91 -29.39 11.99
CA ASP A 1015 18.36 -30.52 12.76
C ASP A 1015 19.32 -31.71 12.80
N TRP A 1016 20.04 -31.97 11.71
CA TRP A 1016 21.11 -32.97 11.64
C TRP A 1016 22.31 -32.58 12.52
N MET A 1017 22.74 -31.31 12.49
CA MET A 1017 23.79 -30.83 13.40
C MET A 1017 23.36 -30.92 14.88
N ARG A 1018 22.07 -30.69 15.16
CA ARG A 1018 21.46 -30.77 16.49
C ARG A 1018 21.32 -32.20 17.00
N SER A 1019 20.95 -33.17 16.16
CA SER A 1019 20.90 -34.59 16.53
C SER A 1019 22.28 -35.08 16.96
N MET A 1020 23.27 -34.81 16.11
CA MET A 1020 24.70 -35.07 16.31
C MET A 1020 25.22 -34.50 17.63
N GLN A 1021 24.81 -33.30 18.02
CA GLN A 1021 25.28 -32.70 19.28
C GLN A 1021 24.83 -33.47 20.53
N ARG A 1022 23.69 -34.15 20.48
CA ARG A 1022 23.17 -34.96 21.59
C ARG A 1022 23.79 -36.35 21.69
N VAL A 1023 24.32 -36.87 20.57
CA VAL A 1023 24.85 -38.23 20.46
C VAL A 1023 26.38 -38.26 20.50
N ASP A 1024 27.03 -37.40 19.71
CA ASP A 1024 28.48 -37.42 19.47
C ASP A 1024 29.27 -36.31 20.19
N ASN A 1025 28.60 -35.33 20.82
CA ASN A 1025 29.23 -34.20 21.54
C ASN A 1025 30.23 -33.42 20.66
N VAL A 1026 29.74 -32.97 19.50
CA VAL A 1026 30.48 -32.25 18.45
C VAL A 1026 31.05 -30.93 18.99
N LYS A 1027 32.35 -30.72 18.79
CA LYS A 1027 33.07 -29.49 19.19
C LYS A 1027 33.84 -28.86 18.05
N ARG A 1028 34.29 -29.65 17.07
CA ARG A 1028 35.05 -29.17 15.91
C ARG A 1028 34.28 -29.45 14.62
N VAL A 1029 33.67 -28.40 14.08
CA VAL A 1029 33.12 -28.41 12.72
C VAL A 1029 34.19 -27.87 11.77
N CYS A 1030 34.29 -28.48 10.60
CA CYS A 1030 35.12 -28.00 9.52
C CYS A 1030 34.30 -27.90 8.23
N GLU A 1031 34.62 -26.96 7.35
CA GLU A 1031 33.87 -26.75 6.11
C GLU A 1031 34.77 -26.31 4.97
N ILE A 1032 34.60 -26.90 3.79
CA ILE A 1032 35.12 -26.36 2.52
C ILE A 1032 33.95 -25.72 1.79
N GLY A 1033 34.07 -24.43 1.45
CA GLY A 1033 33.02 -23.63 0.80
C GLY A 1033 32.28 -22.73 1.78
N MET A 1034 32.74 -21.48 1.92
CA MET A 1034 32.05 -20.45 2.70
C MET A 1034 31.02 -19.72 1.84
N ASN A 1035 31.44 -19.27 0.66
CA ASN A 1035 30.67 -18.38 -0.20
C ASN A 1035 30.09 -17.19 0.60
N GLY A 1036 28.77 -17.18 0.87
CA GLY A 1036 28.10 -16.13 1.64
C GLY A 1036 28.15 -16.28 3.17
N GLY A 1037 28.56 -17.44 3.69
CA GLY A 1037 28.69 -17.73 5.12
C GLY A 1037 27.41 -18.23 5.81
N HIS A 1038 26.37 -18.60 5.07
CA HIS A 1038 25.09 -19.04 5.64
C HIS A 1038 25.16 -20.40 6.36
N SER A 1039 25.93 -21.35 5.85
CA SER A 1039 26.21 -22.65 6.48
C SER A 1039 26.84 -22.50 7.87
N VAL A 1040 27.79 -21.58 8.01
CA VAL A 1040 28.43 -21.21 9.28
C VAL A 1040 27.41 -20.74 10.32
N ILE A 1041 26.42 -19.93 9.92
CA ILE A 1041 25.30 -19.55 10.81
C ILE A 1041 24.45 -20.77 11.19
N ILE A 1042 24.14 -21.67 10.26
CA ILE A 1042 23.37 -22.89 10.54
C ILE A 1042 24.07 -23.77 11.58
N PHE A 1043 25.34 -24.08 11.34
CA PHE A 1043 26.11 -24.98 12.20
C PHE A 1043 26.39 -24.38 13.58
N LEU A 1044 26.78 -23.10 13.65
CA LEU A 1044 27.00 -22.42 14.93
C LEU A 1044 25.68 -22.22 15.70
N ALA A 1045 24.55 -21.95 15.03
CA ALA A 1045 23.25 -21.83 15.69
C ALA A 1045 22.76 -23.16 16.27
N ALA A 1046 22.99 -24.28 15.57
CA ALA A 1046 22.61 -25.61 16.04
C ALA A 1046 23.44 -26.02 17.28
N LEU A 1047 24.76 -25.81 17.24
CA LEU A 1047 25.67 -26.21 18.32
C LEU A 1047 25.70 -25.23 19.51
N SER A 1048 25.30 -23.97 19.33
CA SER A 1048 25.23 -22.95 20.40
C SER A 1048 23.87 -22.86 21.09
N SER A 1049 22.97 -23.83 20.86
CA SER A 1049 21.55 -23.84 21.24
C SER A 1049 21.26 -24.01 22.76
N GLY A 1050 21.96 -23.24 23.60
CA GLY A 1050 21.70 -23.14 25.04
C GLY A 1050 22.90 -22.70 25.89
N GLN A 1051 24.12 -22.72 25.36
CA GLN A 1051 25.35 -22.42 26.11
C GLN A 1051 26.34 -21.59 25.28
N ARG A 1052 26.68 -20.38 25.76
CA ARG A 1052 27.77 -19.54 25.22
C ARG A 1052 29.17 -20.09 25.53
N GLU A 1053 29.27 -21.09 26.41
CA GLU A 1053 30.52 -21.72 26.86
C GLU A 1053 30.69 -23.14 26.30
N SER A 1054 30.00 -23.50 25.21
CA SER A 1054 29.97 -24.86 24.65
C SER A 1054 31.32 -25.41 24.19
N GLY A 1055 32.32 -24.54 24.00
CA GLY A 1055 33.66 -24.90 23.51
C GLY A 1055 33.70 -25.32 22.04
N VAL A 1056 32.64 -24.99 21.30
CA VAL A 1056 32.49 -25.28 19.86
C VAL A 1056 33.29 -24.27 19.04
N HIS A 1057 33.95 -24.76 17.98
CA HIS A 1057 34.67 -23.94 17.01
C HIS A 1057 34.49 -24.49 15.58
N LEU A 1058 34.33 -23.58 14.61
CA LEU A 1058 34.20 -23.89 13.19
C LEU A 1058 35.41 -23.37 12.40
N THR A 1059 36.09 -24.30 11.72
CA THR A 1059 37.24 -24.02 10.84
C THR A 1059 36.80 -24.07 9.38
N MET A 1060 36.81 -22.93 8.71
CA MET A 1060 36.37 -22.77 7.32
C MET A 1060 37.56 -22.71 6.35
N PHE A 1061 37.40 -23.31 5.18
CA PHE A 1061 38.33 -23.27 4.05
C PHE A 1061 37.60 -22.74 2.81
N ASP A 1062 38.00 -21.58 2.28
CA ASP A 1062 37.37 -20.94 1.12
C ASP A 1062 38.40 -20.11 0.35
N LEU A 1063 38.20 -19.91 -0.95
CA LEU A 1063 39.08 -19.08 -1.79
C LEU A 1063 39.12 -17.59 -1.35
N ALA A 1064 38.12 -17.13 -0.59
CA ALA A 1064 37.88 -15.76 -0.15
C ALA A 1064 37.88 -14.71 -1.28
N GLN A 1065 37.65 -15.15 -2.52
CA GLN A 1065 37.87 -14.37 -3.75
C GLN A 1065 36.87 -13.22 -3.96
N PHE A 1066 35.76 -13.20 -3.22
CA PHE A 1066 34.73 -12.17 -3.33
C PHE A 1066 34.91 -11.07 -2.29
N ALA A 1067 34.66 -9.81 -2.66
CA ALA A 1067 34.82 -8.66 -1.76
C ALA A 1067 33.95 -8.74 -0.49
N TYR A 1068 32.79 -9.41 -0.57
CA TYR A 1068 31.90 -9.63 0.57
C TYR A 1068 32.38 -10.70 1.57
N SER A 1069 33.38 -11.53 1.21
CA SER A 1069 33.87 -12.62 2.09
C SER A 1069 34.30 -12.08 3.45
N THR A 1070 35.10 -11.01 3.48
CA THR A 1070 35.54 -10.32 4.71
C THR A 1070 34.37 -9.74 5.50
N THR A 1071 33.31 -9.29 4.84
CA THR A 1071 32.12 -8.73 5.48
C THR A 1071 31.24 -9.82 6.10
N ALA A 1072 31.14 -10.99 5.45
CA ALA A 1072 30.54 -12.19 6.03
C ALA A 1072 31.29 -12.63 7.29
N VAL A 1073 32.62 -12.76 7.18
CA VAL A 1073 33.54 -13.09 8.30
C VAL A 1073 33.37 -12.13 9.48
N ASN A 1074 33.30 -10.82 9.23
CA ASN A 1074 33.11 -9.80 10.27
C ASN A 1074 31.74 -9.95 10.96
N TYR A 1075 30.66 -10.18 10.21
CA TYR A 1075 29.32 -10.38 10.75
C TYR A 1075 29.22 -11.67 11.59
N ILE A 1076 29.79 -12.76 11.09
CA ILE A 1076 29.85 -14.05 11.79
C ILE A 1076 30.65 -13.92 13.10
N ASN A 1077 31.81 -13.26 13.07
CA ASN A 1077 32.62 -13.01 14.28
C ASN A 1077 31.93 -12.09 15.29
N ALA A 1078 31.03 -11.20 14.86
CA ALA A 1078 30.22 -10.38 15.77
C ALA A 1078 29.08 -11.19 16.42
N LEU A 1079 28.47 -12.13 15.69
CA LEU A 1079 27.43 -13.03 16.24
C LEU A 1079 28.00 -14.14 17.13
N TYR A 1080 29.16 -14.70 16.77
CA TYR A 1080 29.79 -15.85 17.43
C TYR A 1080 31.29 -15.60 17.76
N PRO A 1081 31.61 -14.68 18.69
CA PRO A 1081 32.99 -14.27 18.95
C PRO A 1081 33.91 -15.43 19.36
N GLY A 1082 34.98 -15.64 18.60
CA GLY A 1082 35.99 -16.69 18.86
C GLY A 1082 35.59 -18.12 18.45
N MET A 1083 34.36 -18.33 17.95
CA MET A 1083 33.86 -19.65 17.55
C MET A 1083 34.10 -19.97 16.07
N PHE A 1084 34.75 -19.08 15.31
CA PHE A 1084 34.94 -19.18 13.87
C PHE A 1084 36.37 -18.81 13.47
N THR A 1085 36.90 -19.43 12.40
CA THR A 1085 38.16 -19.06 11.77
C THR A 1085 38.14 -19.44 10.28
N LEU A 1086 38.61 -18.54 9.42
CA LEU A 1086 38.71 -18.74 7.96
C LEU A 1086 40.18 -18.92 7.53
N HIS A 1087 40.45 -20.02 6.84
CA HIS A 1087 41.67 -20.28 6.08
C HIS A 1087 41.42 -19.94 4.60
N ALA A 1088 41.83 -18.74 4.20
CA ALA A 1088 41.69 -18.26 2.83
C ALA A 1088 42.70 -18.95 1.89
N GLY A 1089 42.21 -19.71 0.90
CA GLY A 1089 43.05 -20.37 -0.11
C GLY A 1089 42.41 -21.61 -0.75
N ASP A 1090 43.17 -22.24 -1.64
CA ASP A 1090 42.81 -23.50 -2.33
C ASP A 1090 42.72 -24.65 -1.30
N SER A 1091 41.56 -25.30 -1.18
CA SER A 1091 41.28 -26.40 -0.25
C SER A 1091 42.27 -27.57 -0.39
N ARG A 1092 42.78 -27.80 -1.60
CA ARG A 1092 43.74 -28.86 -1.93
C ARG A 1092 45.12 -28.60 -1.32
N LEU A 1093 45.38 -27.39 -0.84
CA LEU A 1093 46.58 -26.97 -0.12
C LEU A 1093 46.28 -26.67 1.36
N SER A 1094 45.25 -25.86 1.63
CA SER A 1094 44.95 -25.34 2.97
C SER A 1094 44.45 -26.40 3.94
N VAL A 1095 43.67 -27.39 3.48
CA VAL A 1095 43.18 -28.49 4.34
C VAL A 1095 44.33 -29.44 4.73
N PRO A 1096 45.20 -29.92 3.80
CA PRO A 1096 46.42 -30.64 4.18
C PRO A 1096 47.37 -29.83 5.08
N GLU A 1097 47.58 -28.54 4.81
CA GLU A 1097 48.45 -27.68 5.64
C GLU A 1097 47.91 -27.54 7.07
N TRP A 1098 46.61 -27.27 7.22
CA TRP A 1098 45.96 -27.22 8.53
C TRP A 1098 46.08 -28.56 9.27
N THR A 1099 45.78 -29.66 8.58
CA THR A 1099 45.81 -31.02 9.15
C THR A 1099 47.21 -31.40 9.63
N ALA A 1100 48.27 -31.01 8.90
CA ALA A 1100 49.66 -31.27 9.28
C ALA A 1100 50.14 -30.44 10.49
N ASN A 1101 49.48 -29.32 10.79
CA ASN A 1101 49.81 -28.44 11.92
C ASN A 1101 48.92 -28.68 13.16
N VAL A 1102 47.81 -29.40 13.03
CA VAL A 1102 46.88 -29.70 14.12
C VAL A 1102 47.36 -30.93 14.91
N LYS A 1103 47.17 -30.95 16.24
CA LYS A 1103 47.58 -32.07 17.09
C LYS A 1103 46.53 -33.19 17.08
N ASP A 1104 46.97 -34.42 17.38
CA ASP A 1104 46.06 -35.55 17.62
C ASP A 1104 44.99 -35.18 18.66
N GLY A 1105 43.73 -35.53 18.38
CA GLY A 1105 42.57 -35.13 19.17
C GLY A 1105 42.05 -33.71 18.92
N LEU A 1106 42.65 -32.94 18.01
CA LEU A 1106 42.17 -31.62 17.56
C LEU A 1106 41.64 -31.61 16.11
N LEU A 1107 41.52 -32.78 15.49
CA LEU A 1107 40.84 -33.02 14.22
C LEU A 1107 39.35 -32.65 14.29
N CYS A 1108 38.70 -32.53 13.13
CA CYS A 1108 37.27 -32.27 13.01
C CYS A 1108 36.45 -33.45 13.57
N ASP A 1109 35.36 -33.16 14.30
CA ASP A 1109 34.30 -34.14 14.61
C ASP A 1109 33.38 -34.34 13.40
N LEU A 1110 33.20 -33.26 12.63
CA LEU A 1110 32.29 -33.18 11.49
C LEU A 1110 32.89 -32.31 10.39
N PHE A 1111 32.72 -32.72 9.14
CA PHE A 1111 33.18 -32.00 7.95
C PHE A 1111 32.02 -31.73 6.94
N SER A 1112 31.90 -30.49 6.48
CA SER A 1112 30.98 -30.04 5.42
C SER A 1112 31.73 -29.75 4.12
N ILE A 1113 31.17 -30.12 2.97
CA ILE A 1113 31.81 -29.92 1.65
C ILE A 1113 30.80 -29.35 0.63
N ASP A 1114 31.01 -28.09 0.25
CA ASP A 1114 30.47 -27.40 -0.94
C ASP A 1114 31.64 -26.73 -1.70
N GLY A 1115 32.62 -27.57 -2.09
CA GLY A 1115 33.91 -27.17 -2.65
C GLY A 1115 33.96 -27.18 -4.18
N ASP A 1116 34.95 -27.87 -4.75
CA ASP A 1116 35.06 -28.02 -6.21
C ASP A 1116 33.99 -29.02 -6.73
N HIS A 1117 33.15 -28.58 -7.67
CA HIS A 1117 32.05 -29.40 -8.22
C HIS A 1117 32.47 -30.33 -9.38
N SER A 1118 33.77 -30.40 -9.72
CA SER A 1118 34.33 -31.44 -10.60
C SER A 1118 34.54 -32.76 -9.87
N TYR A 1119 34.60 -33.88 -10.60
CA TYR A 1119 34.85 -35.20 -10.01
C TYR A 1119 36.23 -35.25 -9.32
N GLU A 1120 37.28 -34.78 -10.01
CA GLU A 1120 38.64 -34.76 -9.49
C GLU A 1120 38.77 -33.82 -8.28
N GLY A 1121 38.14 -32.64 -8.34
CA GLY A 1121 38.13 -31.68 -7.25
C GLY A 1121 37.42 -32.20 -6.00
N ALA A 1122 36.15 -32.60 -6.15
CA ALA A 1122 35.34 -33.17 -5.07
C ALA A 1122 36.01 -34.40 -4.43
N LEU A 1123 36.58 -35.30 -5.23
CA LEU A 1123 37.25 -36.50 -4.71
C LEU A 1123 38.53 -36.16 -3.93
N ILE A 1124 39.26 -35.10 -4.31
CA ILE A 1124 40.42 -34.60 -3.55
C ILE A 1124 39.97 -33.90 -2.25
N ASP A 1125 38.92 -33.07 -2.31
CA ASP A 1125 38.34 -32.41 -1.13
C ASP A 1125 37.88 -33.45 -0.10
N ILE A 1126 37.12 -34.48 -0.52
CA ILE A 1126 36.73 -35.62 0.33
C ILE A 1126 37.96 -36.33 0.89
N LYS A 1127 38.97 -36.63 0.07
CA LYS A 1127 40.21 -37.33 0.49
C LYS A 1127 41.12 -36.50 1.40
N ASN A 1128 40.94 -35.19 1.48
CA ASN A 1128 41.65 -34.32 2.41
C ASN A 1128 40.84 -34.08 3.69
N ALA A 1129 39.55 -33.77 3.56
CA ALA A 1129 38.60 -33.68 4.66
C ALA A 1129 38.58 -34.95 5.53
N ALA A 1130 38.66 -36.14 4.92
CA ALA A 1130 38.61 -37.41 5.65
C ALA A 1130 39.84 -37.61 6.54
N LYS A 1131 41.00 -37.05 6.15
CA LYS A 1131 42.23 -37.03 6.98
C LYS A 1131 42.19 -35.93 8.04
N ALA A 1132 41.49 -34.83 7.76
CA ALA A 1132 41.26 -33.73 8.70
C ALA A 1132 40.23 -34.08 9.80
N THR A 1133 39.47 -35.16 9.62
CA THR A 1133 38.38 -35.60 10.50
C THR A 1133 38.79 -36.82 11.32
N ARG A 1134 38.30 -36.95 12.55
CA ARG A 1134 38.55 -38.17 13.35
C ARG A 1134 37.83 -39.39 12.76
N LYS A 1135 38.37 -40.58 13.01
CA LYS A 1135 37.69 -41.86 12.76
C LYS A 1135 36.28 -41.87 13.40
N GLY A 1136 35.27 -42.32 12.65
CA GLY A 1136 33.87 -42.29 13.07
C GLY A 1136 33.27 -40.87 13.22
N GLY A 1137 34.01 -39.81 12.88
CA GLY A 1137 33.46 -38.48 12.63
C GLY A 1137 32.60 -38.46 11.36
N ARG A 1138 31.85 -37.38 11.11
CA ARG A 1138 30.79 -37.39 10.08
C ARG A 1138 30.89 -36.32 9.02
N PHE A 1139 30.28 -36.62 7.89
CA PHE A 1139 30.35 -35.86 6.66
C PHE A 1139 28.97 -35.35 6.25
N ILE A 1140 28.93 -34.17 5.65
CA ILE A 1140 27.84 -33.72 4.79
C ILE A 1140 28.41 -33.13 3.50
N LEU A 1141 27.79 -33.45 2.36
CA LEU A 1141 28.18 -33.00 1.02
C LEU A 1141 26.97 -32.38 0.32
N ASP A 1142 27.12 -31.18 -0.23
CA ASP A 1142 26.09 -30.46 -1.00
C ASP A 1142 26.12 -30.82 -2.49
N ASP A 1143 25.02 -30.51 -3.19
CA ASP A 1143 24.77 -30.67 -4.63
C ASP A 1143 25.21 -32.02 -5.27
N VAL A 1144 25.24 -33.10 -4.47
CA VAL A 1144 25.46 -34.52 -4.85
C VAL A 1144 24.24 -35.16 -5.52
N ASN A 1145 23.69 -34.45 -6.50
CA ASN A 1145 22.53 -34.85 -7.28
C ASN A 1145 22.81 -36.16 -8.05
N PRO A 1146 21.82 -37.08 -8.20
CA PRO A 1146 22.03 -38.32 -8.94
C PRO A 1146 22.57 -38.08 -10.36
N GLY A 1147 23.78 -38.58 -10.64
CA GLY A 1147 24.50 -38.37 -11.90
C GLY A 1147 25.30 -37.06 -12.00
N SER A 1148 25.60 -36.38 -10.89
CA SER A 1148 26.58 -35.28 -10.85
C SER A 1148 28.02 -35.79 -10.61
N PRO A 1149 29.06 -35.04 -11.02
CA PRO A 1149 30.46 -35.39 -10.73
C PRO A 1149 30.76 -35.43 -9.23
N THR A 1150 30.09 -34.58 -8.44
CA THR A 1150 30.16 -34.59 -6.96
C THR A 1150 29.59 -35.89 -6.38
N ARG A 1151 28.51 -36.44 -6.96
CA ARG A 1151 27.97 -37.75 -6.57
C ARG A 1151 28.88 -38.89 -6.99
N GLU A 1152 29.42 -38.86 -8.20
CA GLU A 1152 30.42 -39.85 -8.65
C GLU A 1152 31.65 -39.88 -7.72
N ALA A 1153 32.10 -38.72 -7.21
CA ALA A 1153 33.18 -38.61 -6.22
C ALA A 1153 32.79 -39.16 -4.83
N PHE A 1154 31.56 -38.92 -4.37
CA PHE A 1154 31.04 -39.48 -3.12
C PHE A 1154 30.92 -41.01 -3.19
N ASP A 1155 30.32 -41.53 -4.26
CA ASP A 1155 30.19 -42.96 -4.50
C ASP A 1155 31.57 -43.63 -4.66
N ALA A 1156 32.55 -42.96 -5.30
CA ALA A 1156 33.94 -43.42 -5.34
C ALA A 1156 34.59 -43.47 -3.94
N ALA A 1157 34.33 -42.51 -3.06
CA ALA A 1157 34.88 -42.50 -1.69
C ALA A 1157 34.25 -43.58 -0.79
N LEU A 1158 32.99 -43.96 -1.01
CA LEU A 1158 32.37 -45.14 -0.41
C LEU A 1158 33.03 -46.43 -0.90
N ASN A 1159 33.25 -46.57 -2.22
CA ASN A 1159 33.89 -47.76 -2.81
C ASN A 1159 35.38 -47.90 -2.44
N ASP A 1160 36.11 -46.80 -2.27
CA ASP A 1160 37.50 -46.77 -1.76
C ASP A 1160 37.58 -47.12 -0.25
N GLY A 1161 36.46 -47.26 0.46
CA GLY A 1161 36.43 -47.53 1.90
C GLY A 1161 36.89 -46.35 2.76
N ILE A 1162 36.69 -45.12 2.29
CA ILE A 1162 37.05 -43.87 2.99
C ILE A 1162 35.86 -43.37 3.81
N LEU A 1163 34.66 -43.54 3.25
CA LEU A 1163 33.38 -43.21 3.89
C LEU A 1163 32.54 -44.48 4.08
N GLU A 1164 31.71 -44.50 5.11
CA GLU A 1164 30.75 -45.57 5.42
C GLU A 1164 29.39 -44.99 5.87
N GLU A 1165 28.36 -45.85 6.00
CA GLU A 1165 26.99 -45.49 6.40
C GLU A 1165 26.40 -44.24 5.67
N PRO A 1166 26.28 -44.26 4.33
CA PRO A 1166 25.68 -43.14 3.60
C PRO A 1166 24.20 -42.97 3.94
N ARG A 1167 23.76 -41.72 4.07
CA ARG A 1167 22.36 -41.29 4.27
C ARG A 1167 22.10 -40.02 3.47
N CYS A 1168 21.34 -40.13 2.39
CA CYS A 1168 21.09 -39.07 1.42
C CYS A 1168 19.62 -38.65 1.36
N ILE A 1169 19.42 -37.37 1.03
CA ILE A 1169 18.15 -36.79 0.60
C ILE A 1169 18.34 -36.24 -0.81
N GLU A 1170 17.67 -36.86 -1.78
CA GLU A 1170 17.84 -36.58 -3.21
C GLU A 1170 16.62 -35.93 -3.85
N ASN A 1171 16.86 -35.16 -4.92
CA ASN A 1171 15.85 -34.56 -5.78
C ASN A 1171 14.87 -33.60 -5.07
N VAL A 1172 15.35 -32.84 -4.08
CA VAL A 1172 14.52 -31.86 -3.36
C VAL A 1172 14.23 -30.67 -4.26
N HIS A 1173 12.95 -30.45 -4.55
CA HIS A 1173 12.48 -29.36 -5.40
C HIS A 1173 12.36 -28.04 -4.61
N PHE A 1174 13.04 -26.99 -5.07
CA PHE A 1174 12.98 -25.64 -4.51
C PHE A 1174 12.42 -24.65 -5.54
N ARG A 1175 11.40 -23.87 -5.16
CA ARG A 1175 10.87 -22.77 -5.96
C ARG A 1175 11.42 -21.45 -5.42
N ILE A 1176 12.43 -20.89 -6.08
CA ILE A 1176 13.17 -19.70 -5.60
C ILE A 1176 12.79 -18.48 -6.43
N SER A 1177 12.35 -17.41 -5.76
CA SER A 1177 12.03 -16.12 -6.36
C SER A 1177 13.27 -15.37 -6.85
N TYR A 1178 13.12 -14.55 -7.88
CA TYR A 1178 14.15 -13.62 -8.33
C TYR A 1178 14.22 -12.33 -7.49
N ASP A 1179 13.12 -11.92 -6.86
CA ASP A 1179 12.99 -10.58 -6.24
C ASP A 1179 13.03 -10.62 -4.70
N ASN A 1180 12.20 -11.47 -4.08
CA ASN A 1180 12.18 -11.71 -2.63
C ASN A 1180 11.60 -13.10 -2.33
N ARG A 1181 12.05 -13.76 -1.24
CA ARG A 1181 11.72 -15.17 -0.94
C ARG A 1181 10.21 -15.53 -0.83
N PHE A 1182 9.31 -14.54 -0.79
CA PHE A 1182 7.87 -14.75 -0.70
C PHE A 1182 7.11 -14.51 -2.02
N ASP A 1183 7.77 -14.07 -3.10
CA ASP A 1183 7.12 -13.84 -4.41
C ASP A 1183 7.27 -15.06 -5.34
N GLU A 1184 6.30 -15.96 -5.26
CA GLU A 1184 6.16 -17.13 -6.13
C GLU A 1184 5.80 -16.78 -7.59
N THR A 1185 5.44 -15.52 -7.90
CA THR A 1185 4.96 -15.12 -9.23
C THR A 1185 6.09 -14.86 -10.22
N ASN A 1186 7.27 -14.46 -9.72
CA ASN A 1186 8.51 -14.36 -10.47
C ASN A 1186 9.58 -15.28 -9.84
N ALA A 1187 9.43 -16.58 -10.05
CA ALA A 1187 10.27 -17.62 -9.46
C ALA A 1187 10.70 -18.68 -10.49
N ARG A 1188 11.77 -19.40 -10.15
CA ARG A 1188 12.27 -20.56 -10.90
C ARG A 1188 12.24 -21.82 -10.03
N ASP A 1189 12.13 -22.96 -10.68
CA ASP A 1189 12.30 -24.26 -10.02
C ASP A 1189 13.77 -24.69 -10.07
N LEU A 1190 14.23 -25.33 -9.00
CA LEU A 1190 15.56 -25.90 -8.81
C LEU A 1190 15.42 -27.28 -8.18
N ILE A 1191 16.46 -28.10 -8.33
CA ILE A 1191 16.61 -29.39 -7.68
C ILE A 1191 17.98 -29.38 -6.97
N SER A 1192 18.05 -29.88 -5.75
CA SER A 1192 19.30 -30.14 -5.04
C SER A 1192 19.18 -31.43 -4.22
N SER A 1193 20.33 -31.99 -3.86
CA SER A 1193 20.48 -33.27 -3.16
C SER A 1193 21.71 -33.18 -2.26
N TRP A 1194 21.62 -33.72 -1.05
CA TRP A 1194 22.74 -33.77 -0.11
C TRP A 1194 22.88 -35.17 0.50
N CYS A 1195 24.12 -35.57 0.76
CA CYS A 1195 24.44 -36.85 1.38
C CYS A 1195 25.25 -36.64 2.65
N THR A 1196 25.02 -37.50 3.62
CA THR A 1196 25.78 -37.58 4.88
C THR A 1196 26.42 -38.97 5.01
N ALA A 1197 27.54 -39.08 5.73
CA ALA A 1197 28.29 -40.32 5.92
C ALA A 1197 29.15 -40.29 7.20
N LYS A 1198 29.85 -41.38 7.51
CA LYS A 1198 30.92 -41.46 8.52
C LYS A 1198 32.29 -41.67 7.87
N VAL A 1199 33.37 -41.30 8.56
CA VAL A 1199 34.76 -41.65 8.19
C VAL A 1199 35.10 -43.03 8.76
N ALA A 1200 35.57 -43.92 7.88
CA ALA A 1200 35.71 -45.37 8.13
C ALA A 1200 36.89 -45.80 9.03
#